data_AF-A0A1Z4QJZ6-F1
#
_entry.id   AF-A0A1Z4QJZ6-F1
#
_cell.length_a   1.000
_cell.length_b   1.000
_cell.length_c   1.000
_cell.angle_alpha   90.00
_cell.angle_beta   90.00
_cell.angle_gamma   90.00
#
_symmetry.space_group_name_H-M   'P 1'
#
loop_
_entity.id
_entity.type
_entity.pdbx_description
1 polymer ?
#
loop_
_entity_poly.entity_id
_entity_poly.type
_entity_poly.pdbx_seq_one_letter_code
_entity_poly.pdbx_strand_id
1 'polypeptide(L)'
;MDKMMPINIEAEEAILGGILLDPEAMGRVSDRLLPEAFSISAHKDIYQAATKLHAQGKPTDLLSLTSWLADNDLLTRIGGKNKLATLVDRTVSAVNIDALAGLVMEKYLRRQLIKAGNEIVELGYETETELPIVLDQAEQKVFNVTQERTQTGLVHISDTLINTFQDIETRHQGIALPGIPCGFYDLDAMTSGFQRSDLIIVAGRPSMGKCLSFDSEIVLADGQIATIEELYNQRHGSLLTLNDGWKFTFTQPSAFVNDGIKPVFRVTTRLGRSIETTITHPYLTIKGWQRLENLKVGDKIAVPRKIDVFSTETIRECEVKLLAYLIGDGGLTNSTPRFTNSNPLLQAEFSQAITEFGGLTVRWESSQGTRTPSLCVRGDLQFISIQRQFFAKNLKNAIYANSLSAKQLSYELGVSPSLLCVWQQGECVPNFKTFRLLCKILQAESEEFAPHGFASISKSSKNALTIWLEKLGLWGKNAHAKTIPPIVFKLERSQISLFLNRLFATDGWATTLASGQSQLGYATVSEKLAQQIQHLLLRFGIIATLKKRSVKYNNSRRPAWQLDITDALSIKNFISEIGIFSKEEALAKVAEAISKRRYQTNRDLIPMEIWEHIAAAKGSETWSSLAQRAGIKGYTNIHVGKRALTRERLWILATALENLPLQQLATSDVYWDEIVSIESVGNKQVYDLTIPETHNFIANDICVHNTAFCLNLAHNIAAGYKLPVAVFSLEMSKEQLVQRLLASEAGIESGYLRSGRISQTQWEPLSRAIGMLSEMPVYIDDTANITVTQIRSQARRLQAEQGMELGLIVIDYLQLMEGAGDNRVQELSRITRSLKGLARELSVPVIALSQLSRGVEARTNKRPMLSDLRESGCLTGDSLVTLADNGVQVPIQKLVGKSGFAVWGLNETTMQIEKAIVSNAFSTGVKPVFLLKTRLGRTIRATGNHKFLTIHGWRRLDELEIGSRLALPRRLSSTSVQSMNNAEIALLGQNVSRARATRLATVVKSEKINILANSDIYWDEIVSIEPDGQEEVYDLTVPNLHNFVANNIIVHNSIEQDADLVIMLYRDDYYNPDSPDRGIAEVIVAKHRNGPTGTVKLLFDPQFTKFKNLARPNNY
;
A
#
# COMPACT_ATOMS: atom_id res chain seq x y z
N MET A 1 -12.96 -0.24 60.94
CA MET A 1 -14.27 -0.93 60.87
C MET A 1 -14.09 -2.12 59.94
N ASP A 2 -13.99 -3.33 60.48
CA ASP A 2 -13.97 -4.55 59.67
C ASP A 2 -15.27 -4.63 58.86
N LYS A 3 -15.17 -4.41 57.54
CA LYS A 3 -16.31 -4.57 56.64
C LYS A 3 -16.52 -6.07 56.44
N MET A 4 -17.56 -6.59 57.09
CA MET A 4 -17.96 -7.99 57.01
C MET A 4 -18.36 -8.36 55.56
N MET A 5 -18.00 -9.56 55.12
CA MET A 5 -18.35 -10.05 53.77
C MET A 5 -19.87 -10.12 53.58
N PRO A 6 -20.42 -9.71 52.42
CA PRO A 6 -21.85 -9.77 52.16
C PRO A 6 -22.32 -11.23 52.05
N ILE A 7 -23.02 -11.71 53.09
CA ILE A 7 -23.59 -13.06 53.20
C ILE A 7 -25.03 -12.97 53.73
N ASN A 8 -25.86 -13.95 53.39
CA ASN A 8 -27.20 -14.12 53.97
C ASN A 8 -27.46 -15.61 54.20
N ILE A 9 -27.12 -16.07 55.41
CA ILE A 9 -27.17 -17.50 55.78
C ILE A 9 -28.62 -17.97 55.89
N GLU A 10 -29.53 -17.13 56.38
CA GLU A 10 -30.96 -17.48 56.52
C GLU A 10 -31.61 -17.76 55.16
N ALA A 11 -31.28 -16.97 54.13
CA ALA A 11 -31.76 -17.21 52.78
C ALA A 11 -31.20 -18.52 52.19
N GLU A 12 -29.92 -18.82 52.42
CA GLU A 12 -29.30 -20.08 51.99
C GLU A 12 -29.95 -21.30 52.66
N GLU A 13 -30.14 -21.27 53.99
CA GLU A 13 -30.81 -22.35 54.73
C GLU A 13 -32.26 -22.55 54.25
N ALA A 14 -32.96 -21.45 53.96
CA ALA A 14 -34.33 -21.46 53.47
C ALA A 14 -34.47 -22.07 52.06
N ILE A 15 -33.53 -21.81 51.16
CA ILE A 15 -33.51 -22.41 49.82
C ILE A 15 -33.26 -23.92 49.92
N LEU A 16 -32.26 -24.34 50.70
CA LEU A 16 -31.92 -25.76 50.85
C LEU A 16 -33.03 -26.56 51.51
N GLY A 17 -33.64 -26.04 52.57
CA GLY A 17 -34.80 -26.69 53.19
C GLY A 17 -36.01 -26.75 52.26
N GLY A 18 -36.20 -25.71 51.42
CA GLY A 18 -37.26 -25.68 50.40
C GLY A 18 -37.08 -26.76 49.34
N ILE A 19 -35.85 -26.98 48.86
CA ILE A 19 -35.51 -28.04 47.90
C ILE A 19 -35.71 -29.44 48.50
N LEU A 20 -35.48 -29.59 49.81
CA LEU A 20 -35.68 -30.84 50.55
C LEU A 20 -37.16 -31.16 50.82
N LEU A 21 -38.01 -30.13 50.89
CA LEU A 21 -39.46 -30.23 51.15
C LEU A 21 -40.28 -30.39 49.86
N ASP A 22 -39.90 -29.67 48.79
CA ASP A 22 -40.59 -29.64 47.51
C ASP A 22 -39.65 -30.10 46.39
N PRO A 23 -39.84 -31.32 45.84
CA PRO A 23 -39.03 -31.83 44.72
C PRO A 23 -39.11 -30.98 43.44
N GLU A 24 -40.18 -30.19 43.25
CA GLU A 24 -40.32 -29.29 42.10
C GLU A 24 -39.60 -27.95 42.31
N ALA A 25 -39.25 -27.61 43.55
CA ALA A 25 -38.53 -26.38 43.85
C ALA A 25 -37.17 -26.31 43.15
N MET A 26 -36.50 -27.45 42.98
CA MET A 26 -35.19 -27.51 42.32
C MET A 26 -35.25 -27.00 40.87
N GLY A 27 -36.31 -27.34 40.13
CA GLY A 27 -36.51 -26.89 38.74
C GLY A 27 -36.78 -25.38 38.62
N ARG A 28 -37.23 -24.72 39.69
CA ARG A 28 -37.43 -23.26 39.72
C ARG A 28 -36.15 -22.49 40.00
N VAL A 29 -35.20 -23.08 40.75
CA VAL A 29 -33.95 -22.43 41.16
C VAL A 29 -32.72 -22.82 40.35
N SER A 30 -32.73 -23.97 39.68
CA SER A 30 -31.58 -24.51 38.93
C SER A 30 -31.01 -23.50 37.92
N ASP A 31 -31.88 -22.71 37.30
CA ASP A 31 -31.51 -21.80 36.22
C ASP A 31 -30.97 -20.45 36.74
N ARG A 32 -31.16 -20.17 38.04
CA ARG A 32 -30.81 -18.88 38.66
C ARG A 32 -29.68 -18.99 39.68
N LEU A 33 -29.49 -20.14 40.31
CA LEU A 33 -28.55 -20.33 41.41
C LEU A 33 -27.39 -21.24 41.02
N LEU A 34 -26.18 -20.70 41.10
CA LEU A 34 -24.93 -21.45 40.97
C LEU A 34 -24.56 -22.09 42.32
N PRO A 35 -23.98 -23.31 42.35
CA PRO A 35 -23.49 -23.90 43.59
C PRO A 35 -22.46 -23.04 44.32
N GLU A 36 -21.67 -22.27 43.58
CA GLU A 36 -20.68 -21.31 44.07
C GLU A 36 -21.31 -20.10 44.77
N ALA A 37 -22.62 -19.87 44.61
CA ALA A 37 -23.34 -18.77 45.23
C ALA A 37 -23.52 -18.94 46.74
N PHE A 38 -23.41 -20.16 47.26
CA PHE A 38 -23.48 -20.46 48.68
C PHE A 38 -22.16 -20.11 49.39
N SER A 39 -22.27 -19.37 50.49
CA SER A 39 -21.11 -18.91 51.28
C SER A 39 -20.53 -20.01 52.17
N ILE A 40 -21.36 -20.97 52.58
CA ILE A 40 -20.96 -22.08 53.45
C ILE A 40 -20.68 -23.33 52.60
N SER A 41 -19.51 -23.97 52.80
CA SER A 41 -19.10 -25.17 52.05
C SER A 41 -20.11 -26.32 52.19
N ALA A 42 -20.68 -26.51 53.39
CA ALA A 42 -21.73 -27.51 53.60
C ALA A 42 -22.98 -27.22 52.75
N HIS A 43 -23.41 -25.95 52.63
CA HIS A 43 -24.55 -25.57 51.80
C HIS A 43 -24.28 -25.78 50.32
N LYS A 44 -23.06 -25.44 49.87
CA LYS A 44 -22.59 -25.73 48.51
C LYS A 44 -22.65 -27.22 48.19
N ASP A 45 -22.10 -28.07 49.07
CA ASP A 45 -22.05 -29.52 48.87
C ASP A 45 -23.47 -30.13 48.84
N ILE A 46 -24.39 -29.64 49.69
CA ILE A 46 -25.81 -30.04 49.71
C ILE A 46 -26.50 -29.64 48.40
N TYR A 47 -26.30 -28.41 47.93
CA TYR A 47 -26.89 -27.94 46.67
C TYR A 47 -26.33 -28.71 45.46
N GLN A 48 -25.01 -28.95 45.39
CA GLN A 48 -24.39 -29.75 44.33
C GLN A 48 -24.94 -31.18 44.28
N ALA A 49 -25.15 -31.80 45.44
CA ALA A 49 -25.78 -33.11 45.55
C ALA A 49 -27.22 -33.08 45.01
N ALA A 50 -28.00 -32.06 45.37
CA ALA A 50 -29.36 -31.88 44.89
C ALA A 50 -29.42 -31.65 43.37
N THR A 51 -28.52 -30.84 42.81
CA THR A 51 -28.40 -30.62 41.36
C THR A 51 -28.08 -31.93 40.62
N LYS A 52 -27.16 -32.75 41.16
CA LYS A 52 -26.81 -34.04 40.56
C LYS A 52 -27.96 -35.05 40.61
N LEU A 53 -28.71 -35.11 41.70
CA LEU A 53 -29.89 -35.97 41.82
C LEU A 53 -31.00 -35.52 40.85
N HIS A 54 -31.25 -34.22 40.76
CA HIS A 54 -32.22 -33.65 39.84
C HIS A 54 -31.85 -33.91 38.38
N ALA A 55 -30.57 -33.77 38.01
CA ALA A 55 -30.07 -34.11 36.68
C ALA A 55 -30.20 -35.61 36.34
N GLN A 56 -30.24 -36.48 37.35
CA GLN A 56 -30.51 -37.92 37.20
C GLN A 56 -32.02 -38.26 37.19
N GLY A 57 -32.91 -37.27 37.25
CA GLY A 57 -34.35 -37.46 37.33
C GLY A 57 -34.84 -38.07 38.64
N LYS A 58 -34.02 -38.02 39.71
CA LYS A 58 -34.38 -38.54 41.04
C LYS A 58 -34.94 -37.42 41.92
N PRO A 59 -35.88 -37.72 42.84
CA PRO A 59 -36.39 -36.73 43.78
C PRO A 59 -35.28 -36.20 44.70
N THR A 60 -35.35 -34.91 45.05
CA THR A 60 -34.39 -34.22 45.92
C THR A 60 -34.84 -34.17 47.38
N ASP A 61 -35.71 -35.07 47.78
CA ASP A 61 -36.26 -35.16 49.13
C ASP A 61 -35.20 -35.58 50.16
N LEU A 62 -35.49 -35.33 51.44
CA LEU A 62 -34.58 -35.60 52.56
C LEU A 62 -33.99 -37.01 52.54
N LEU A 63 -34.78 -38.03 52.17
CA LEU A 63 -34.33 -39.42 52.15
C LEU A 63 -33.33 -39.66 51.01
N SER A 64 -33.67 -39.23 49.79
CA SER A 64 -32.85 -39.43 48.59
C SER A 64 -31.52 -38.68 48.69
N LEU A 65 -31.54 -37.44 49.17
CA LEU A 65 -30.31 -36.66 49.34
C LEU A 65 -29.41 -37.26 50.42
N THR A 66 -29.99 -37.74 51.52
CA THR A 66 -29.23 -38.39 52.61
C THR A 66 -28.56 -39.67 52.13
N SER A 67 -29.26 -40.51 51.34
CA SER A 67 -28.68 -41.72 50.77
C SER A 67 -27.53 -41.38 49.84
N TRP A 68 -27.73 -40.44 48.91
CA TRP A 68 -26.70 -40.05 47.94
C TRP A 68 -25.45 -39.49 48.60
N LEU A 69 -25.61 -38.65 49.63
CA LEU A 69 -24.50 -38.09 50.39
C LEU A 69 -23.76 -39.15 51.23
N ALA A 70 -24.47 -40.18 51.69
CA ALA A 70 -23.85 -41.32 52.38
C ALA A 70 -23.03 -42.19 51.42
N ASP A 71 -23.59 -42.48 50.24
CA ASP A 71 -22.96 -43.31 49.20
C ASP A 71 -21.69 -42.66 48.60
N ASN A 72 -21.55 -41.33 48.73
CA ASN A 72 -20.40 -40.57 48.23
C ASN A 72 -19.48 -40.05 49.35
N ASP A 73 -19.60 -40.55 50.58
CA ASP A 73 -18.78 -40.15 51.75
C ASP A 73 -18.83 -38.64 52.10
N LEU A 74 -19.85 -37.92 51.65
CA LEU A 74 -20.03 -36.47 51.88
C LEU A 74 -20.89 -36.16 53.12
N LEU A 75 -21.62 -37.15 53.65
CA LEU A 75 -22.57 -36.98 54.75
C LEU A 75 -21.89 -36.51 56.06
N THR A 76 -20.70 -37.01 56.36
CA THR A 76 -19.91 -36.61 57.54
C THR A 76 -19.40 -35.18 57.41
N ARG A 77 -19.04 -34.75 56.19
CA ARG A 77 -18.51 -33.42 55.88
C ARG A 77 -19.56 -32.31 56.02
N ILE A 78 -20.82 -32.60 55.72
CA ILE A 78 -21.93 -31.62 55.80
C ILE A 78 -22.54 -31.50 57.21
N GLY A 79 -22.05 -32.25 58.20
CA GLY A 79 -22.56 -32.24 59.58
C GLY A 79 -23.59 -33.34 59.91
N GLY A 80 -23.66 -34.39 59.09
CA GLY A 80 -24.50 -35.56 59.34
C GLY A 80 -25.99 -35.33 59.07
N LYS A 81 -26.80 -36.38 59.31
CA LYS A 81 -28.26 -36.36 59.06
C LYS A 81 -28.98 -35.24 59.83
N ASN A 82 -28.49 -34.89 61.01
CA ASN A 82 -29.09 -33.86 61.85
C ASN A 82 -29.07 -32.48 61.19
N LYS A 83 -28.03 -32.15 60.41
CA LYS A 83 -27.95 -30.84 59.72
C LYS A 83 -29.03 -30.72 58.64
N LEU A 84 -29.28 -31.78 57.87
CA LEU A 84 -30.34 -31.81 56.86
C LEU A 84 -31.74 -31.71 57.50
N ALA A 85 -31.97 -32.43 58.61
CA ALA A 85 -33.22 -32.33 59.37
C ALA A 85 -33.44 -30.91 59.91
N THR A 86 -32.39 -30.25 60.38
CA THR A 86 -32.45 -28.86 60.89
C THR A 86 -32.81 -27.86 59.78
N LEU A 87 -32.35 -28.08 58.54
CA LEU A 87 -32.70 -27.23 57.39
C LEU A 87 -34.19 -27.35 57.04
N VAL A 88 -34.75 -28.56 57.14
CA VAL A 88 -36.18 -28.83 56.93
C VAL A 88 -37.03 -28.21 58.04
N ASP A 89 -36.63 -28.36 59.30
CA ASP A 89 -37.39 -27.80 60.43
C ASP A 89 -37.41 -26.26 60.45
N ARG A 90 -36.35 -25.61 59.92
CA ARG A 90 -36.25 -24.16 59.86
C ARG A 90 -36.97 -23.54 58.67
N THR A 91 -37.40 -24.33 57.69
CA THR A 91 -38.03 -23.81 56.48
C THR A 91 -39.54 -23.66 56.66
N VAL A 92 -40.00 -22.41 56.66
CA VAL A 92 -41.41 -22.07 56.93
C VAL A 92 -42.32 -22.26 55.70
N SER A 93 -41.81 -22.10 54.46
CA SER A 93 -42.57 -22.30 53.22
C SER A 93 -41.70 -22.34 51.95
N ALA A 94 -42.03 -23.21 51.00
CA ALA A 94 -41.40 -23.33 49.67
C ALA A 94 -41.93 -22.33 48.61
N VAL A 95 -42.85 -21.42 49.00
CA VAL A 95 -43.51 -20.51 48.05
C VAL A 95 -42.61 -19.34 47.61
N ASN A 96 -41.61 -18.95 48.41
CA ASN A 96 -40.81 -17.74 48.16
C ASN A 96 -39.35 -17.99 47.77
N ILE A 97 -39.03 -19.20 47.30
CA ILE A 97 -37.66 -19.62 46.98
C ILE A 97 -37.07 -18.77 45.85
N ASP A 98 -37.87 -18.32 44.89
CA ASP A 98 -37.46 -17.45 43.77
C ASP A 98 -36.87 -16.11 44.23
N ALA A 99 -37.52 -15.45 45.20
CA ALA A 99 -37.06 -14.17 45.73
C ALA A 99 -35.79 -14.33 46.58
N LEU A 100 -35.70 -15.43 47.34
CA LEU A 100 -34.52 -15.76 48.14
C LEU A 100 -33.31 -16.10 47.26
N ALA A 101 -33.54 -16.77 46.13
CA ALA A 101 -32.50 -17.04 45.13
C ALA A 101 -31.87 -15.76 44.59
N GLY A 102 -32.69 -14.76 44.24
CA GLY A 102 -32.23 -13.44 43.83
C GLY A 102 -31.37 -12.75 44.89
N LEU A 103 -31.75 -12.85 46.17
CA LEU A 103 -30.97 -12.28 47.28
C LEU A 103 -29.61 -12.95 47.46
N VAL A 104 -29.54 -14.28 47.38
CA VAL A 104 -28.26 -15.01 47.48
C VAL A 104 -27.34 -14.68 46.31
N MET A 105 -27.89 -14.58 45.09
CA MET A 105 -27.13 -14.17 43.89
C MET A 105 -26.63 -12.73 43.99
N GLU A 106 -27.42 -11.79 44.50
CA GLU A 106 -26.97 -10.41 44.73
C GLU A 106 -25.76 -10.37 45.69
N LYS A 107 -25.81 -11.15 46.79
CA LYS A 107 -24.68 -11.24 47.74
C LYS A 107 -23.47 -11.93 47.10
N TYR A 108 -23.67 -12.95 46.26
CA TYR A 108 -22.60 -13.60 45.51
C TYR A 108 -21.89 -12.64 44.55
N LEU A 109 -22.64 -11.87 43.75
CA LEU A 109 -22.09 -10.87 42.83
C LEU A 109 -21.28 -9.81 43.57
N ARG A 110 -21.76 -9.34 44.73
CA ARG A 110 -20.99 -8.42 45.59
C ARG A 110 -19.69 -9.04 46.09
N ARG A 111 -19.66 -10.34 46.40
CA ARG A 111 -18.41 -11.05 46.78
C ARG A 111 -17.45 -11.18 45.60
N GLN A 112 -17.95 -11.48 44.39
CA GLN A 112 -17.12 -11.52 43.17
C GLN A 112 -16.51 -10.15 42.85
N LEU A 113 -17.27 -9.08 43.02
CA LEU A 113 -16.78 -7.70 42.84
C LEU A 113 -15.66 -7.36 43.83
N ILE A 114 -15.79 -7.75 45.10
CA ILE A 114 -14.73 -7.56 46.10
C ILE A 114 -13.47 -8.34 45.72
N LYS A 115 -13.64 -9.59 45.25
CA LYS A 115 -12.52 -10.42 44.81
C LYS A 115 -11.79 -9.81 43.60
N ALA A 116 -12.53 -9.40 42.58
CA ALA A 116 -11.97 -8.74 41.40
C ALA A 116 -11.25 -7.43 41.77
N GLY A 117 -11.81 -6.64 42.69
CA GLY A 117 -11.17 -5.42 43.19
C GLY A 117 -9.82 -5.69 43.86
N ASN A 118 -9.72 -6.73 44.69
CA ASN A 118 -8.45 -7.10 45.33
C ASN A 118 -7.40 -7.57 44.30
N GLU A 119 -7.80 -8.38 43.32
CA GLU A 119 -6.90 -8.84 42.25
C GLU A 119 -6.42 -7.68 41.36
N ILE A 120 -7.24 -6.65 41.13
CA ILE A 120 -6.84 -5.44 40.39
C ILE A 120 -5.84 -4.61 41.20
N VAL A 121 -6.02 -4.53 42.53
CA VAL A 121 -5.04 -3.88 43.40
C VAL A 121 -3.69 -4.61 43.34
N GLU A 122 -3.69 -5.95 43.35
CA GLU A 122 -2.48 -6.76 43.19
C GLU A 122 -1.78 -6.51 41.84
N LEU A 123 -2.55 -6.50 40.74
CA LEU A 123 -2.04 -6.16 39.40
C LEU A 123 -1.40 -4.76 39.34
N GLY A 124 -1.94 -3.79 40.08
CA GLY A 124 -1.37 -2.43 40.16
C GLY A 124 0.01 -2.36 40.82
N TYR A 125 0.42 -3.38 41.56
CA TYR A 125 1.76 -3.49 42.16
C TYR A 125 2.78 -4.23 41.26
N GLU A 126 2.35 -4.90 40.19
CA GLU A 126 3.26 -5.59 39.26
C GLU A 126 3.96 -4.59 38.32
N THR A 127 5.27 -4.42 38.49
CA THR A 127 6.10 -3.52 37.67
C THR A 127 6.90 -4.23 36.58
N GLU A 128 6.91 -5.57 36.54
CA GLU A 128 7.63 -6.36 35.55
C GLU A 128 6.90 -6.44 34.19
N THR A 129 5.57 -6.28 34.21
CA THR A 129 4.68 -6.27 33.04
C THR A 129 4.38 -4.86 32.56
N GLU A 130 4.31 -4.66 31.25
CA GLU A 130 3.99 -3.35 30.69
C GLU A 130 2.57 -2.90 31.06
N LEU A 131 2.43 -1.63 31.44
CA LEU A 131 1.18 -1.02 31.91
C LEU A 131 -0.05 -1.27 30.98
N PRO A 132 0.06 -1.24 29.64
CA PRO A 132 -1.08 -1.52 28.77
C PRO A 132 -1.66 -2.94 28.96
N ILE A 133 -0.82 -3.93 29.24
CA ILE A 133 -1.23 -5.32 29.49
C ILE A 133 -1.92 -5.42 30.86
N VAL A 134 -1.38 -4.73 31.86
CA VAL A 134 -1.95 -4.66 33.21
C VAL A 134 -3.35 -4.01 33.18
N LEU A 135 -3.52 -2.94 32.38
CA LEU A 135 -4.81 -2.28 32.19
C LEU A 135 -5.83 -3.17 31.48
N ASP A 136 -5.43 -3.91 30.44
CA ASP A 136 -6.31 -4.87 29.75
C ASP A 136 -6.77 -6.00 30.69
N GLN A 137 -5.85 -6.54 31.51
CA GLN A 137 -6.18 -7.56 32.51
C GLN A 137 -7.13 -7.03 33.59
N ALA A 138 -6.94 -5.79 34.03
CA ALA A 138 -7.84 -5.14 35.00
C ALA A 138 -9.24 -4.93 34.41
N GLU A 139 -9.34 -4.48 33.15
CA GLU A 139 -10.61 -4.33 32.43
C GLU A 139 -11.35 -5.67 32.30
N GLN A 140 -10.64 -6.73 31.91
CA GLN A 140 -11.20 -8.09 31.82
C GLN A 140 -11.75 -8.60 33.16
N LYS A 141 -11.04 -8.35 34.28
CA LYS A 141 -11.48 -8.80 35.62
C LYS A 141 -12.76 -8.09 36.08
N VAL A 142 -12.88 -6.78 35.88
CA VAL A 142 -14.13 -6.04 36.20
C VAL A 142 -15.27 -6.53 35.31
N PHE A 143 -15.00 -6.72 34.03
CA PHE A 143 -16.01 -7.09 33.04
C PHE A 143 -16.56 -8.51 33.25
N ASN A 144 -15.73 -9.46 33.70
CA ASN A 144 -16.15 -10.82 34.06
C ASN A 144 -17.17 -10.86 35.21
N VAL A 145 -17.22 -9.84 36.08
CA VAL A 145 -18.23 -9.74 37.15
C VAL A 145 -19.59 -9.32 36.60
N THR A 146 -19.62 -8.59 35.47
CA THR A 146 -20.84 -8.07 34.83
C THR A 146 -21.46 -9.00 33.79
N GLN A 147 -20.71 -9.96 33.23
CA GLN A 147 -21.28 -10.97 32.32
C GLN A 147 -21.71 -12.23 33.07
N GLU A 148 -22.97 -12.29 33.50
CA GLU A 148 -23.66 -13.56 33.63
C GLU A 148 -23.96 -14.11 32.22
N ARG A 149 -23.00 -14.86 31.70
CA ARG A 149 -23.24 -16.08 30.93
C ARG A 149 -21.95 -16.87 30.99
N THR A 150 -21.93 -17.83 31.90
CA THR A 150 -21.03 -18.99 31.83
C THR A 150 -20.99 -19.42 30.37
N GLN A 151 -19.80 -19.55 29.77
CA GLN A 151 -19.66 -20.38 28.59
C GLN A 151 -20.31 -21.71 28.95
N THR A 152 -21.51 -21.96 28.40
CA THR A 152 -22.20 -23.22 28.59
C THR A 152 -21.25 -24.29 28.09
N GLY A 153 -20.94 -25.26 28.95
CA GLY A 153 -20.21 -26.46 28.55
C GLY A 153 -21.02 -27.26 27.53
N LEU A 154 -21.03 -28.59 27.65
CA LEU A 154 -21.86 -29.42 26.79
C LEU A 154 -23.35 -29.10 27.04
N VAL A 155 -24.05 -28.60 26.02
CA VAL A 155 -25.50 -28.35 26.03
C VAL A 155 -26.21 -29.59 25.50
N HIS A 156 -27.31 -30.00 26.13
CA HIS A 156 -28.09 -31.13 25.65
C HIS A 156 -28.85 -30.74 24.36
N ILE A 157 -28.96 -31.68 23.41
CA ILE A 157 -29.53 -31.37 22.08
C ILE A 157 -30.98 -30.88 22.19
N SER A 158 -31.75 -31.34 23.19
CA SER A 158 -33.14 -30.90 23.42
C SER A 158 -33.26 -29.40 23.61
N ASP A 159 -32.32 -28.79 24.33
CA ASP A 159 -32.41 -27.38 24.74
C ASP A 159 -32.09 -26.48 23.54
N THR A 160 -31.18 -26.96 22.68
CA THR A 160 -30.88 -26.30 21.40
C THR A 160 -32.01 -26.52 20.40
N LEU A 161 -32.62 -27.71 20.36
CA LEU A 161 -33.71 -28.04 19.44
C LEU A 161 -34.94 -27.15 19.65
N ILE A 162 -35.29 -26.80 20.90
CA ILE A 162 -36.42 -25.90 21.19
C ILE A 162 -36.17 -24.51 20.59
N ASN A 163 -35.00 -23.93 20.83
CA ASN A 163 -34.62 -22.62 20.26
C ASN A 163 -34.54 -22.69 18.72
N THR A 164 -33.96 -23.76 18.19
CA THR A 164 -33.84 -23.96 16.74
C THR A 164 -35.22 -24.14 16.08
N PHE A 165 -36.15 -24.80 16.76
CA PHE A 165 -37.52 -24.99 16.28
C PHE A 165 -38.30 -23.67 16.27
N GLN A 166 -38.18 -22.86 17.33
CA GLN A 166 -38.77 -21.52 17.39
C GLN A 166 -38.23 -20.60 16.28
N ASP A 167 -36.92 -20.65 16.03
CA ASP A 167 -36.28 -19.94 14.92
C ASP A 167 -36.83 -20.39 13.55
N ILE A 168 -37.02 -21.70 13.36
CA ILE A 168 -37.59 -22.26 12.13
C ILE A 168 -39.07 -21.87 11.96
N GLU A 169 -39.86 -21.89 13.03
CA GLU A 169 -41.28 -21.53 13.03
C GLU A 169 -41.47 -20.05 12.68
N THR A 170 -40.65 -19.18 13.25
CA THR A 170 -40.63 -17.74 12.94
C THR A 170 -40.27 -17.50 11.46
N ARG A 171 -39.36 -18.31 10.89
CA ARG A 171 -38.98 -18.24 9.47
C ARG A 171 -40.06 -18.80 8.54
N HIS A 172 -40.81 -19.83 8.96
CA HIS A 172 -41.88 -20.43 8.15
C HIS A 172 -43.05 -19.46 7.91
N GLN A 173 -43.30 -18.53 8.83
CA GLN A 173 -44.35 -17.52 8.69
C GLN A 173 -44.06 -16.43 7.63
N GLY A 174 -42.91 -16.50 6.94
CA GLY A 174 -42.60 -15.67 5.76
C GLY A 174 -42.14 -14.25 6.06
N ILE A 175 -41.76 -13.95 7.30
CA ILE A 175 -41.53 -12.58 7.79
C ILE A 175 -40.07 -12.10 7.62
N ALA A 176 -39.08 -12.99 7.50
CA ALA A 176 -37.66 -12.57 7.38
C ALA A 176 -36.74 -13.64 6.75
N LEU A 177 -35.67 -13.20 6.07
CA LEU A 177 -34.56 -14.06 5.65
C LEU A 177 -33.80 -14.60 6.87
N PRO A 178 -33.11 -15.76 6.77
CA PRO A 178 -32.35 -16.35 7.87
C PRO A 178 -31.23 -15.45 8.40
N GLY A 179 -30.56 -14.70 7.51
CA GLY A 179 -29.50 -13.74 7.83
C GLY A 179 -29.95 -12.28 7.69
N ILE A 180 -29.10 -11.36 8.14
CA ILE A 180 -29.33 -9.91 8.06
C ILE A 180 -29.28 -9.47 6.59
N PRO A 181 -30.37 -8.95 6.01
CA PRO A 181 -30.37 -8.57 4.61
C PRO A 181 -29.54 -7.32 4.37
N CYS A 182 -28.74 -7.32 3.30
CA CYS A 182 -27.83 -6.23 2.94
C CYS A 182 -28.48 -5.12 2.10
N GLY A 183 -29.75 -5.31 1.69
CA GLY A 183 -30.52 -4.32 0.92
C GLY A 183 -30.34 -4.45 -0.60
N PHE A 184 -29.58 -5.45 -1.05
CA PHE A 184 -29.47 -5.81 -2.46
C PHE A 184 -30.21 -7.11 -2.71
N TYR A 185 -31.37 -7.06 -3.36
CA TYR A 185 -32.31 -8.19 -3.38
C TYR A 185 -31.72 -9.45 -4.05
N ASP A 186 -30.87 -9.31 -5.07
CA ASP A 186 -30.23 -10.46 -5.74
C ASP A 186 -29.09 -11.03 -4.89
N LEU A 187 -28.38 -10.19 -4.15
CA LEU A 187 -27.33 -10.62 -3.22
C LEU A 187 -27.95 -11.28 -1.97
N ASP A 188 -29.07 -10.75 -1.48
CA ASP A 188 -29.85 -11.31 -0.38
C ASP A 188 -30.48 -12.65 -0.76
N ALA A 189 -31.02 -12.78 -1.99
CA ALA A 189 -31.52 -14.05 -2.51
C ALA A 189 -30.40 -15.11 -2.61
N MET A 190 -29.19 -14.69 -2.96
CA MET A 190 -28.04 -15.58 -3.12
C MET A 190 -27.38 -15.99 -1.80
N THR A 191 -27.28 -15.06 -0.86
CA THR A 191 -26.63 -15.27 0.44
C THR A 191 -27.63 -15.71 1.53
N SER A 192 -28.93 -15.59 1.28
CA SER A 192 -29.99 -15.69 2.30
C SER A 192 -29.83 -14.66 3.44
N GLY A 193 -29.24 -13.50 3.11
CA GLY A 193 -28.78 -12.50 4.07
C GLY A 193 -27.46 -12.89 4.75
N PHE A 194 -26.76 -11.93 5.33
CA PHE A 194 -25.53 -12.16 6.07
C PHE A 194 -25.81 -12.85 7.40
N GLN A 195 -25.31 -14.07 7.57
CA GLN A 195 -25.54 -14.83 8.79
C GLN A 195 -24.79 -14.19 9.97
N ARG A 196 -25.42 -14.24 11.14
CA ARG A 196 -24.75 -13.85 12.38
C ARG A 196 -23.55 -14.77 12.60
N SER A 197 -22.47 -14.21 13.13
CA SER A 197 -21.19 -14.90 13.37
C SER A 197 -20.32 -15.18 12.15
N ASP A 198 -20.69 -14.77 10.94
CA ASP A 198 -19.87 -14.97 9.75
C ASP A 198 -18.73 -13.95 9.61
N LEU A 199 -17.57 -14.43 9.15
CA LEU A 199 -16.50 -13.59 8.63
C LEU A 199 -16.64 -13.50 7.11
N ILE A 200 -16.94 -12.30 6.64
CA ILE A 200 -17.13 -11.97 5.23
C ILE A 200 -15.90 -11.20 4.76
N ILE A 201 -15.20 -11.72 3.76
CA ILE A 201 -14.11 -10.98 3.11
C ILE A 201 -14.66 -10.36 1.83
N VAL A 202 -14.56 -9.03 1.72
CA VAL A 202 -14.86 -8.31 0.49
C VAL A 202 -13.55 -7.91 -0.15
N ALA A 203 -13.34 -8.35 -1.40
CA ALA A 203 -12.13 -8.10 -2.13
C ALA A 203 -12.36 -7.39 -3.45
N GLY A 204 -11.55 -6.37 -3.70
CA GLY A 204 -11.58 -5.58 -4.92
C GLY A 204 -10.17 -5.15 -5.31
N ARG A 205 -10.00 -4.71 -6.54
CA ARG A 205 -8.76 -4.07 -6.97
C ARG A 205 -8.67 -2.66 -6.37
N PRO A 206 -7.49 -2.22 -5.90
CA PRO A 206 -7.25 -0.81 -5.59
C PRO A 206 -7.49 0.02 -6.85
N SER A 207 -7.94 1.27 -6.70
CA SER A 207 -7.82 2.25 -7.78
C SER A 207 -8.63 2.02 -9.06
N MET A 208 -9.95 1.81 -8.97
CA MET A 208 -10.84 2.27 -10.06
C MET A 208 -10.80 3.81 -10.22
N GLY A 209 -9.67 4.41 -10.65
CA GLY A 209 -9.58 5.87 -10.86
C GLY A 209 -8.23 6.59 -10.81
N LYS A 210 -7.06 5.92 -10.68
CA LYS A 210 -5.73 6.60 -10.66
C LYS A 210 -5.05 6.66 -12.03
N CYS A 211 -5.80 6.99 -13.07
CA CYS A 211 -5.29 6.90 -14.45
C CYS A 211 -4.67 8.23 -14.88
N LEU A 212 -3.44 8.15 -15.40
CA LEU A 212 -2.68 9.23 -16.02
C LEU A 212 -2.54 8.98 -17.51
N SER A 213 -2.49 10.03 -18.32
CA SER A 213 -2.17 9.89 -19.74
C SER A 213 -0.78 9.27 -19.95
N PHE A 214 -0.62 8.52 -21.03
CA PHE A 214 0.62 7.83 -21.41
C PHE A 214 1.88 8.72 -21.42
N ASP A 215 1.70 10.01 -21.73
CA ASP A 215 2.75 11.03 -21.81
C ASP A 215 3.07 11.70 -20.46
N SER A 216 2.44 11.27 -19.36
CA SER A 216 2.74 11.79 -18.03
C SER A 216 4.15 11.41 -17.60
N GLU A 217 4.97 12.39 -17.26
CA GLU A 217 6.37 12.31 -16.89
C GLU A 217 6.52 12.12 -15.36
N ILE A 218 7.33 11.15 -14.96
CA ILE A 218 7.58 10.75 -13.58
C ILE A 218 9.08 10.77 -13.30
N VAL A 219 9.47 11.32 -12.15
CA VAL A 219 10.87 11.34 -11.71
C VAL A 219 11.20 10.06 -10.96
N LEU A 220 12.33 9.45 -11.34
CA LEU A 220 12.85 8.25 -10.71
C LEU A 220 13.95 8.59 -9.69
N ALA A 221 14.26 7.64 -8.81
CA ALA A 221 15.31 7.80 -7.79
C ALA A 221 16.71 8.06 -8.36
N ASP A 222 16.99 7.64 -9.60
CA ASP A 222 18.23 7.93 -10.32
C ASP A 222 18.22 9.32 -11.00
N GLY A 223 17.23 10.15 -10.72
CA GLY A 223 17.06 11.46 -11.34
C GLY A 223 16.57 11.43 -12.79
N GLN A 224 16.38 10.26 -13.39
CA GLN A 224 15.79 10.16 -14.72
C GLN A 224 14.33 10.64 -14.70
N ILE A 225 13.89 11.21 -15.82
CA ILE A 225 12.46 11.39 -16.12
C ILE A 225 12.06 10.29 -17.09
N ALA A 226 11.04 9.52 -16.73
CA ALA A 226 10.44 8.51 -17.58
C ALA A 226 8.94 8.78 -17.70
N THR A 227 8.36 8.51 -18.86
CA THR A 227 6.90 8.53 -19.01
C THR A 227 6.27 7.33 -18.30
N ILE A 228 5.02 7.46 -17.89
CA ILE A 228 4.29 6.34 -17.26
C ILE A 228 4.18 5.13 -18.20
N GLU A 229 4.11 5.36 -19.52
CA GLU A 229 4.14 4.30 -20.54
C GLU A 229 5.52 3.60 -20.59
N GLU A 230 6.62 4.34 -20.55
CA GLU A 230 7.97 3.74 -20.48
C GLU A 230 8.14 2.91 -19.21
N LEU A 231 7.66 3.41 -18.07
CA LEU A 231 7.67 2.68 -16.80
C LEU A 231 6.83 1.41 -16.87
N TYR A 232 5.66 1.48 -17.50
CA TYR A 232 4.83 0.31 -17.76
C TYR A 232 5.55 -0.73 -18.62
N ASN A 233 6.26 -0.31 -19.66
CA ASN A 233 7.00 -1.20 -20.55
C ASN A 233 8.23 -1.82 -19.86
N GLN A 234 8.93 -1.05 -19.02
CA GLN A 234 10.15 -1.47 -18.32
C GLN A 234 9.86 -2.31 -17.07
N ARG A 235 8.65 -2.20 -16.49
CA ARG A 235 8.20 -2.94 -15.28
C ARG A 235 9.08 -2.71 -14.04
N HIS A 236 9.78 -1.59 -13.98
CA HIS A 236 10.70 -1.23 -12.91
C HIS A 236 10.81 0.30 -12.81
N GLY A 237 11.02 0.83 -11.59
CA GLY A 237 11.40 2.22 -11.37
C GLY A 237 11.02 2.70 -9.98
N SER A 238 11.98 3.19 -9.19
CA SER A 238 11.69 3.75 -7.86
C SER A 238 11.13 5.15 -7.98
N LEU A 239 9.91 5.40 -7.49
CA LEU A 239 9.19 6.66 -7.68
C LEU A 239 9.13 7.46 -6.39
N LEU A 240 8.96 8.77 -6.54
CA LEU A 240 8.78 9.67 -5.40
C LEU A 240 7.31 9.67 -4.94
N THR A 241 7.09 9.41 -3.65
CA THR A 241 5.79 9.24 -3.00
C THR A 241 5.71 10.15 -1.78
N LEU A 242 4.51 10.58 -1.39
CA LEU A 242 4.30 11.43 -0.21
C LEU A 242 3.86 10.54 0.97
N ASN A 243 4.58 10.59 2.09
CA ASN A 243 4.18 9.91 3.32
C ASN A 243 3.22 10.76 4.18
N ASP A 244 2.68 10.18 5.26
CA ASP A 244 1.74 10.84 6.16
C ASP A 244 2.34 12.06 6.89
N GLY A 245 3.68 12.10 7.00
CA GLY A 245 4.43 13.25 7.52
C GLY A 245 4.60 14.40 6.52
N TRP A 246 3.94 14.35 5.35
CA TRP A 246 4.05 15.33 4.27
C TRP A 246 5.47 15.49 3.71
N LYS A 247 6.26 14.40 3.75
CA LYS A 247 7.62 14.32 3.23
C LYS A 247 7.70 13.36 2.06
N PHE A 248 8.58 13.67 1.11
CA PHE A 248 8.77 12.80 -0.04
C PHE A 248 9.75 11.67 0.26
N THR A 249 9.36 10.45 -0.09
CA THR A 249 10.14 9.22 0.06
C THR A 249 10.14 8.43 -1.24
N PHE A 250 11.13 7.58 -1.46
CA PHE A 250 11.17 6.72 -2.64
C PHE A 250 10.53 5.37 -2.36
N THR A 251 9.67 4.91 -3.26
CA THR A 251 8.99 3.62 -3.16
C THR A 251 8.95 2.95 -4.53
N GLN A 252 9.18 1.64 -4.56
CA GLN A 252 9.01 0.84 -5.78
C GLN A 252 7.52 0.56 -6.03
N PRO A 253 7.01 0.81 -7.25
CA PRO A 253 5.69 0.36 -7.65
C PRO A 253 5.63 -1.15 -7.57
N SER A 254 4.59 -1.65 -6.90
CA SER A 254 4.34 -3.09 -6.88
C SER A 254 3.65 -3.57 -8.17
N ALA A 255 3.22 -2.66 -9.06
CA ALA A 255 2.68 -2.96 -10.40
C ALA A 255 2.53 -1.71 -11.27
N PHE A 256 2.49 -1.98 -12.57
CA PHE A 256 2.27 -1.02 -13.64
C PHE A 256 1.06 -1.48 -14.45
N VAL A 257 0.07 -0.62 -14.67
CA VAL A 257 -1.22 -0.96 -15.25
C VAL A 257 -1.40 -0.17 -16.54
N ASN A 258 -1.82 -0.84 -17.60
CA ASN A 258 -2.36 -0.21 -18.78
C ASN A 258 -3.88 -0.23 -18.66
N ASP A 259 -4.48 0.95 -18.60
CA ASP A 259 -5.88 1.17 -18.26
C ASP A 259 -6.70 1.64 -19.49
N GLY A 260 -6.17 1.38 -20.70
CA GLY A 260 -6.89 1.56 -21.96
C GLY A 260 -7.05 3.02 -22.40
N ILE A 261 -7.96 3.26 -23.34
CA ILE A 261 -8.24 4.61 -23.86
C ILE A 261 -9.41 5.20 -23.07
N LYS A 262 -9.19 6.32 -22.38
CA LYS A 262 -10.20 7.00 -21.55
C LYS A 262 -10.26 8.51 -21.85
N PRO A 263 -11.38 9.20 -21.57
CA PRO A 263 -11.44 10.66 -21.65
C PRO A 263 -10.54 11.29 -20.58
N VAL A 264 -9.66 12.18 -21.02
CA VAL A 264 -8.65 12.83 -20.21
C VAL A 264 -8.89 14.33 -20.15
N PHE A 265 -8.62 14.90 -18.99
CA PHE A 265 -8.75 16.30 -18.66
C PHE A 265 -7.38 16.86 -18.27
N ARG A 266 -7.00 17.98 -18.88
CA ARG A 266 -5.78 18.72 -18.55
C ARG A 266 -6.08 19.68 -17.42
N VAL A 267 -5.40 19.48 -16.29
CA VAL A 267 -5.45 20.36 -15.13
C VAL A 267 -4.20 21.22 -15.13
N THR A 268 -4.36 22.53 -15.22
CA THR A 268 -3.25 23.48 -15.19
C THR A 268 -3.30 24.29 -13.90
N THR A 269 -2.15 24.42 -13.23
CA THR A 269 -2.00 25.20 -11.99
C THR A 269 -1.46 26.61 -12.25
N ARG A 270 -1.51 27.48 -11.25
CA ARG A 270 -1.03 28.87 -11.34
C ARG A 270 0.47 28.95 -11.57
N LEU A 271 1.27 28.02 -11.06
CA LEU A 271 2.68 27.91 -11.41
C LEU A 271 2.88 27.49 -12.88
N GLY A 272 1.82 27.14 -13.60
CA GLY A 272 1.85 26.70 -14.98
C GLY A 272 2.24 25.23 -15.14
N ARG A 273 2.13 24.43 -14.07
CA ARG A 273 2.25 22.97 -14.14
C ARG A 273 0.98 22.40 -14.73
N SER A 274 1.09 21.36 -15.54
CA SER A 274 -0.06 20.72 -16.15
C SER A 274 0.05 19.21 -16.10
N ILE A 275 -1.05 18.56 -15.73
CA ILE A 275 -1.18 17.10 -15.79
C ILE A 275 -2.45 16.72 -16.51
N GLU A 276 -2.41 15.57 -17.16
CA GLU A 276 -3.52 15.01 -17.91
C GLU A 276 -4.02 13.73 -17.22
N THR A 277 -5.23 13.80 -16.69
CA THR A 277 -5.81 12.76 -15.83
C THR A 277 -7.25 12.43 -16.22
N THR A 278 -7.76 11.28 -15.77
CA THR A 278 -9.19 10.99 -15.88
C THR A 278 -10.01 11.85 -14.93
N ILE A 279 -11.31 12.06 -15.22
CA ILE A 279 -12.19 12.88 -14.37
C ILE A 279 -12.34 12.37 -12.94
N THR A 280 -12.15 11.06 -12.74
CA THR A 280 -12.19 10.39 -11.44
C THR A 280 -10.89 10.52 -10.65
N HIS A 281 -9.86 11.14 -11.24
CA HIS A 281 -8.53 11.21 -10.65
C HIS A 281 -8.51 12.14 -9.43
N PRO A 282 -8.05 11.65 -8.27
CA PRO A 282 -7.95 12.41 -7.02
C PRO A 282 -6.70 13.28 -6.95
N TYR A 283 -6.86 14.51 -6.44
CA TYR A 283 -5.78 15.43 -6.11
C TYR A 283 -5.81 15.71 -4.60
N LEU A 284 -4.63 15.86 -4.00
CA LEU A 284 -4.51 16.20 -2.58
C LEU A 284 -4.79 17.70 -2.39
N THR A 285 -5.78 18.02 -1.55
CA THR A 285 -6.07 19.39 -1.09
C THR A 285 -5.79 19.50 0.41
N ILE A 286 -5.83 20.71 0.97
CA ILE A 286 -5.70 20.92 2.42
C ILE A 286 -6.81 20.22 3.23
N LYS A 287 -7.96 19.95 2.60
CA LYS A 287 -9.11 19.21 3.16
C LYS A 287 -9.01 17.70 2.90
N GLY A 288 -7.85 17.22 2.44
CA GLY A 288 -7.62 15.84 2.00
C GLY A 288 -7.85 15.61 0.50
N TRP A 289 -7.92 14.34 0.10
CA TRP A 289 -8.04 13.90 -1.28
C TRP A 289 -9.41 14.21 -1.91
N GLN A 290 -9.41 14.87 -3.08
CA GLN A 290 -10.62 15.26 -3.83
C GLN A 290 -10.47 14.91 -5.31
N ARG A 291 -11.47 14.27 -5.91
CA ARG A 291 -11.47 13.94 -7.36
C ARG A 291 -11.58 15.18 -8.23
N LEU A 292 -11.08 15.11 -9.45
CA LEU A 292 -11.11 16.22 -10.42
C LEU A 292 -12.52 16.73 -10.68
N GLU A 293 -13.52 15.84 -10.76
CA GLU A 293 -14.95 16.22 -10.88
C GLU A 293 -15.40 17.20 -9.79
N ASN A 294 -14.82 17.11 -8.59
CA ASN A 294 -15.16 17.92 -7.43
C ASN A 294 -14.31 19.18 -7.29
N LEU A 295 -13.30 19.35 -8.17
CA LEU A 295 -12.37 20.47 -8.16
C LEU A 295 -12.78 21.49 -9.22
N LYS A 296 -12.55 22.76 -8.90
CA LYS A 296 -12.81 23.88 -9.80
C LYS A 296 -11.59 24.78 -9.90
N VAL A 297 -11.59 25.61 -10.94
CA VAL A 297 -10.67 26.73 -11.05
C VAL A 297 -10.77 27.59 -9.79
N GLY A 298 -9.63 27.85 -9.15
CA GLY A 298 -9.51 28.53 -7.87
C GLY A 298 -9.20 27.63 -6.66
N ASP A 299 -9.42 26.32 -6.77
CA ASP A 299 -9.06 25.39 -5.68
C ASP A 299 -7.55 25.14 -5.62
N LYS A 300 -7.02 24.87 -4.43
CA LYS A 300 -5.59 24.62 -4.21
C LYS A 300 -5.29 23.13 -4.04
N ILE A 301 -4.36 22.64 -4.85
CA ILE A 301 -3.86 21.27 -4.85
C ILE A 301 -2.39 21.22 -4.42
N ALA A 302 -1.99 20.07 -3.86
CA ALA A 302 -0.62 19.78 -3.46
C ALA A 302 0.26 19.55 -4.68
N VAL A 303 1.37 20.30 -4.76
CA VAL A 303 2.43 20.11 -5.74
C VAL A 303 3.78 20.11 -5.01
N PRO A 304 4.82 19.40 -5.48
CA PRO A 304 6.14 19.42 -4.84
C PRO A 304 6.74 20.83 -4.77
N ARG A 305 7.28 21.16 -3.60
CA ARG A 305 8.02 22.40 -3.31
C ARG A 305 9.51 22.27 -3.63
N LYS A 306 10.05 21.05 -3.49
CA LYS A 306 11.44 20.67 -3.80
C LYS A 306 11.45 19.19 -4.19
N ILE A 307 12.27 18.83 -5.18
CA ILE A 307 12.55 17.43 -5.57
C ILE A 307 14.07 17.24 -5.51
N ASP A 308 14.62 16.94 -4.33
CA ASP A 308 16.08 16.90 -4.11
C ASP A 308 16.72 15.61 -4.67
N VAL A 309 16.61 15.43 -5.98
CA VAL A 309 16.98 14.19 -6.68
C VAL A 309 18.03 14.51 -7.73
N PHE A 310 19.25 14.06 -7.47
CA PHE A 310 20.42 14.21 -8.33
C PHE A 310 21.12 12.86 -8.44
N SER A 311 21.71 12.59 -9.60
CA SER A 311 22.47 11.36 -9.84
C SER A 311 23.98 11.61 -9.74
N THR A 312 24.77 10.58 -9.99
CA THR A 312 26.24 10.60 -9.92
C THR A 312 26.88 10.58 -11.32
N GLU A 313 26.09 10.58 -12.40
CA GLU A 313 26.67 10.61 -13.75
C GLU A 313 27.33 11.95 -14.04
N THR A 314 28.44 11.91 -14.79
CA THR A 314 29.19 13.09 -15.21
C THR A 314 29.53 12.98 -16.69
N ILE A 315 29.49 14.12 -17.38
CA ILE A 315 30.03 14.28 -18.74
C ILE A 315 31.14 15.33 -18.74
N ARG A 316 31.86 15.52 -19.85
CA ARG A 316 32.93 16.52 -19.89
C ARG A 316 32.35 17.92 -19.74
N GLU A 317 33.03 18.80 -19.03
CA GLU A 317 32.55 20.17 -18.78
C GLU A 317 32.27 20.93 -20.09
N CYS A 318 33.12 20.74 -21.11
CA CYS A 318 32.93 21.31 -22.45
C CYS A 318 31.62 20.83 -23.10
N GLU A 319 31.21 19.57 -22.89
CA GLU A 319 29.96 19.01 -23.41
C GLU A 319 28.74 19.65 -22.74
N VAL A 320 28.78 19.84 -21.41
CA VAL A 320 27.72 20.53 -20.65
C VAL A 320 27.50 21.95 -21.19
N LYS A 321 28.60 22.71 -21.35
CA LYS A 321 28.57 24.09 -21.87
C LYS A 321 28.03 24.14 -23.30
N LEU A 322 28.50 23.25 -24.17
CA LEU A 322 28.04 23.19 -25.56
C LEU A 322 26.55 22.85 -25.66
N LEU A 323 26.03 21.93 -24.83
CA LEU A 323 24.60 21.63 -24.81
C LEU A 323 23.77 22.86 -24.43
N ALA A 324 24.15 23.56 -23.36
CA ALA A 324 23.45 24.74 -22.91
C ALA A 324 23.40 25.84 -23.98
N TYR A 325 24.55 26.15 -24.61
CA TYR A 325 24.63 27.16 -25.66
C TYR A 325 23.86 26.78 -26.93
N LEU A 326 23.91 25.50 -27.33
CA LEU A 326 23.23 25.04 -28.53
C LEU A 326 21.70 24.93 -28.34
N ILE A 327 21.25 24.61 -27.12
CA ILE A 327 19.82 24.58 -26.78
C ILE A 327 19.24 26.00 -26.73
N GLY A 328 19.95 26.98 -26.14
CA GLY A 328 19.55 28.39 -26.20
C GLY A 328 19.66 28.97 -27.61
N ASP A 329 20.80 29.57 -27.93
CA ASP A 329 21.03 30.34 -29.17
C ASP A 329 21.60 29.51 -30.34
N GLY A 330 21.65 28.19 -30.23
CA GLY A 330 22.15 27.33 -31.30
C GLY A 330 21.21 27.17 -32.50
N GLY A 331 21.77 27.21 -33.71
CA GLY A 331 21.13 26.80 -34.95
C GLY A 331 21.52 25.36 -35.31
N LEU A 332 20.54 24.45 -35.27
CA LEU A 332 20.74 22.99 -35.45
C LEU A 332 20.11 22.42 -36.73
N THR A 333 19.51 23.27 -37.57
CA THR A 333 18.78 22.85 -38.79
C THR A 333 19.61 22.99 -40.07
N ASN A 334 20.75 23.68 -40.02
CA ASN A 334 21.62 23.89 -41.16
C ASN A 334 22.58 22.70 -41.35
N SER A 335 23.38 22.70 -42.43
CA SER A 335 24.37 21.64 -42.68
C SER A 335 25.46 21.51 -41.60
N THR A 336 25.65 22.54 -40.77
CA THR A 336 26.61 22.57 -39.67
C THR A 336 26.02 23.31 -38.45
N PRO A 337 26.35 22.90 -37.22
CA PRO A 337 25.95 23.60 -36.00
C PRO A 337 26.43 25.06 -36.03
N ARG A 338 25.55 25.96 -35.64
CA ARG A 338 25.83 27.41 -35.55
C ARG A 338 25.48 27.90 -34.16
N PHE A 339 26.21 28.88 -33.65
CA PHE A 339 25.86 29.62 -32.45
C PHE A 339 25.83 31.12 -32.78
N THR A 340 24.71 31.79 -32.49
CA THR A 340 24.49 33.19 -32.86
C THR A 340 24.19 34.00 -31.60
N ASN A 341 25.18 34.76 -31.11
CA ASN A 341 25.02 35.58 -29.91
C ASN A 341 25.87 36.85 -30.04
N SER A 342 25.47 37.97 -29.45
CA SER A 342 26.19 39.26 -29.51
C SER A 342 27.25 39.44 -28.42
N ASN A 343 27.23 38.65 -27.35
CA ASN A 343 28.12 38.79 -26.22
C ASN A 343 29.51 38.15 -26.49
N PRO A 344 30.61 38.93 -26.46
CA PRO A 344 31.96 38.41 -26.70
C PRO A 344 32.42 37.32 -25.71
N LEU A 345 31.98 37.38 -24.44
CA LEU A 345 32.35 36.39 -23.43
C LEU A 345 31.77 35.01 -23.75
N LEU A 346 30.49 34.96 -24.15
CA LEU A 346 29.84 33.71 -24.56
C LEU A 346 30.47 33.15 -25.84
N GLN A 347 30.82 34.03 -26.80
CA GLN A 347 31.50 33.62 -28.03
C GLN A 347 32.89 33.01 -27.76
N ALA A 348 33.65 33.60 -26.85
CA ALA A 348 34.97 33.10 -26.44
C ALA A 348 34.86 31.74 -25.75
N GLU A 349 33.96 31.60 -24.77
CA GLU A 349 33.78 30.33 -24.06
C GLU A 349 33.22 29.23 -24.97
N PHE A 350 32.29 29.57 -25.87
CA PHE A 350 31.81 28.62 -26.87
C PHE A 350 32.94 28.13 -27.78
N SER A 351 33.81 29.03 -28.25
CA SER A 351 34.95 28.68 -29.10
C SER A 351 35.98 27.82 -28.37
N GLN A 352 36.24 28.10 -27.09
CA GLN A 352 37.07 27.28 -26.22
C GLN A 352 36.46 25.89 -26.05
N ALA A 353 35.17 25.79 -25.73
CA ALA A 353 34.49 24.51 -25.54
C ALA A 353 34.50 23.65 -26.82
N ILE A 354 34.37 24.25 -28.01
CA ILE A 354 34.53 23.54 -29.29
C ILE A 354 35.96 23.02 -29.48
N THR A 355 36.97 23.81 -29.08
CA THR A 355 38.37 23.40 -29.16
C THR A 355 38.66 22.23 -28.22
N GLU A 356 38.16 22.29 -26.99
CA GLU A 356 38.26 21.24 -25.98
C GLU A 356 37.48 19.96 -26.36
N PHE A 357 36.40 20.09 -27.14
CA PHE A 357 35.64 18.95 -27.67
C PHE A 357 36.51 18.09 -28.61
N GLY A 358 37.42 18.73 -29.36
CA GLY A 358 38.42 18.08 -30.22
C GLY A 358 37.98 17.86 -31.67
N GLY A 359 38.91 18.01 -32.62
CA GLY A 359 38.70 17.74 -34.06
C GLY A 359 37.79 18.72 -34.81
N LEU A 360 37.50 19.87 -34.19
CA LEU A 360 36.56 20.89 -34.70
C LEU A 360 37.21 22.27 -34.67
N THR A 361 36.80 23.13 -35.60
CA THR A 361 37.19 24.54 -35.65
C THR A 361 35.97 25.42 -35.77
N VAL A 362 36.08 26.66 -35.29
CA VAL A 362 35.02 27.66 -35.37
C VAL A 362 35.36 28.70 -36.43
N ARG A 363 34.45 28.89 -37.39
CA ARG A 363 34.55 29.96 -38.39
C ARG A 363 33.62 31.09 -38.01
N TRP A 364 34.17 32.30 -38.02
CA TRP A 364 33.43 33.53 -37.83
C TRP A 364 32.69 33.93 -39.11
N GLU A 365 31.37 34.12 -39.01
CA GLU A 365 30.55 34.74 -40.04
C GLU A 365 29.99 36.05 -39.51
N SER A 366 30.56 37.16 -39.98
CA SER A 366 30.14 38.52 -39.67
C SER A 366 29.53 39.19 -40.90
N SER A 367 28.37 39.83 -40.74
CA SER A 367 27.68 40.56 -41.81
C SER A 367 27.97 42.07 -41.77
N GLN A 368 29.24 42.45 -41.60
CA GLN A 368 29.71 43.85 -41.53
C GLN A 368 28.78 44.78 -40.71
N GLY A 369 28.33 44.34 -39.52
CA GLY A 369 27.52 45.14 -38.60
C GLY A 369 26.00 45.14 -38.81
N THR A 370 25.46 44.55 -39.88
CA THR A 370 24.00 44.52 -40.14
C THR A 370 23.23 43.42 -39.40
N ARG A 371 23.91 42.36 -38.92
CA ARG A 371 23.31 41.21 -38.22
C ARG A 371 24.21 40.72 -37.09
N THR A 372 23.60 40.09 -36.08
CA THR A 372 24.30 39.45 -34.97
C THR A 372 25.33 38.43 -35.49
N PRO A 373 26.59 38.48 -35.04
CA PRO A 373 27.63 37.57 -35.51
C PRO A 373 27.28 36.11 -35.20
N SER A 374 27.74 35.22 -36.06
CA SER A 374 27.49 33.78 -35.94
C SER A 374 28.79 32.97 -36.02
N LEU A 375 28.91 31.98 -35.15
CA LEU A 375 30.01 31.04 -35.07
C LEU A 375 29.57 29.72 -35.71
N CYS A 376 30.23 29.32 -36.79
CA CYS A 376 29.94 28.07 -37.50
C CYS A 376 30.97 27.01 -37.16
N VAL A 377 30.50 25.85 -36.69
CA VAL A 377 31.36 24.72 -36.34
C VAL A 377 31.66 23.87 -37.57
N ARG A 378 32.94 23.70 -37.91
CA ARG A 378 33.41 22.87 -39.02
C ARG A 378 34.38 21.79 -38.52
N GLY A 379 34.49 20.70 -39.28
CA GLY A 379 35.55 19.72 -39.06
C GLY A 379 36.91 20.37 -39.32
N ASP A 380 37.89 20.08 -38.47
CA ASP A 380 39.25 20.54 -38.67
C ASP A 380 39.88 19.84 -39.89
N LEU A 381 40.10 20.61 -40.96
CA LEU A 381 40.66 20.09 -42.21
C LEU A 381 42.12 19.63 -42.05
N GLN A 382 42.88 20.22 -41.12
CA GLN A 382 44.27 19.80 -40.85
C GLN A 382 44.27 18.46 -40.12
N PHE A 383 43.42 18.31 -39.11
CA PHE A 383 43.21 17.04 -38.41
C PHE A 383 42.76 15.92 -39.37
N ILE A 384 41.76 16.18 -40.23
CA ILE A 384 41.29 15.18 -41.22
C ILE A 384 42.42 14.78 -42.17
N SER A 385 43.25 15.73 -42.60
CA SER A 385 44.40 15.45 -43.46
C SER A 385 45.41 14.53 -42.79
N ILE A 386 45.72 14.75 -41.51
CA ILE A 386 46.64 13.91 -40.73
C ILE A 386 46.07 12.49 -40.57
N GLN A 387 44.79 12.36 -40.23
CA GLN A 387 44.14 11.06 -40.05
C GLN A 387 44.03 10.27 -41.37
N ARG A 388 43.85 10.95 -42.51
CA ARG A 388 43.90 10.29 -43.83
C ARG A 388 45.26 9.73 -44.17
N GLN A 389 46.33 10.43 -43.81
CA GLN A 389 47.69 9.91 -44.00
C GLN A 389 47.93 8.67 -43.12
N PHE A 390 47.40 8.67 -41.89
CA PHE A 390 47.43 7.50 -41.02
C PHE A 390 46.66 6.31 -41.61
N PHE A 391 45.43 6.53 -42.10
CA PHE A 391 44.64 5.53 -42.82
C PHE A 391 45.42 4.96 -44.03
N ALA A 392 46.01 5.83 -44.85
CA ALA A 392 46.76 5.43 -46.03
C ALA A 392 47.98 4.57 -45.69
N LYS A 393 48.69 4.90 -44.61
CA LYS A 393 49.83 4.13 -44.10
C LYS A 393 49.38 2.74 -43.64
N ASN A 394 48.31 2.65 -42.85
CA ASN A 394 47.83 1.38 -42.32
C ASN A 394 47.20 0.50 -43.41
N LEU A 395 46.54 1.10 -44.40
CA LEU A 395 46.05 0.40 -45.59
C LEU A 395 47.20 -0.24 -46.38
N LYS A 396 48.32 0.48 -46.59
CA LYS A 396 49.50 -0.09 -47.24
C LYS A 396 50.07 -1.29 -46.46
N ASN A 397 50.16 -1.15 -45.14
CA ASN A 397 50.67 -2.20 -44.26
C ASN A 397 49.75 -3.44 -44.26
N ALA A 398 48.43 -3.24 -44.19
CA ALA A 398 47.45 -4.33 -44.19
C ALA A 398 47.41 -5.09 -45.52
N ILE A 399 47.56 -4.38 -46.66
CA ILE A 399 47.66 -5.01 -47.99
C ILE A 399 48.91 -5.88 -48.08
N TYR A 400 50.05 -5.38 -47.57
CA TYR A 400 51.30 -6.12 -47.53
C TYR A 400 51.21 -7.35 -46.62
N ALA A 401 50.65 -7.21 -45.42
CA ALA A 401 50.49 -8.30 -44.45
C ALA A 401 49.60 -9.43 -44.96
N ASN A 402 48.56 -9.12 -45.73
CA ASN A 402 47.64 -10.10 -46.31
C ASN A 402 48.14 -10.70 -47.64
N SER A 403 49.33 -10.34 -48.13
CA SER A 403 49.88 -10.79 -49.43
C SER A 403 48.94 -10.56 -50.62
N LEU A 404 48.06 -9.55 -50.55
CA LEU A 404 47.10 -9.22 -51.59
C LEU A 404 47.70 -8.20 -52.57
N SER A 405 47.52 -8.41 -53.88
CA SER A 405 47.86 -7.36 -54.84
C SER A 405 46.78 -6.27 -54.85
N ALA A 406 47.18 -5.00 -55.04
CA ALA A 406 46.24 -3.88 -55.14
C ALA A 406 45.17 -4.10 -56.23
N LYS A 407 45.52 -4.82 -57.31
CA LYS A 407 44.58 -5.18 -58.39
C LYS A 407 43.54 -6.19 -57.92
N GLN A 408 43.94 -7.18 -57.14
CA GLN A 408 43.07 -8.24 -56.63
C GLN A 408 42.12 -7.69 -55.55
N LEU A 409 42.61 -6.85 -54.64
CA LEU A 409 41.79 -6.15 -53.67
C LEU A 409 40.76 -5.21 -54.33
N SER A 410 41.14 -4.54 -55.43
CA SER A 410 40.21 -3.67 -56.16
C SER A 410 39.04 -4.45 -56.81
N TYR A 411 39.29 -5.67 -57.28
CA TYR A 411 38.28 -6.56 -57.85
C TYR A 411 37.31 -7.06 -56.78
N GLU A 412 37.82 -7.50 -55.62
CA GLU A 412 37.00 -7.96 -54.50
C GLU A 412 36.15 -6.85 -53.87
N LEU A 413 36.63 -5.61 -53.90
CA LEU A 413 35.89 -4.43 -53.43
C LEU A 413 34.90 -3.86 -54.46
N GLY A 414 34.96 -4.31 -55.73
CA GLY A 414 34.15 -3.75 -56.81
C GLY A 414 34.49 -2.28 -57.15
N VAL A 415 35.76 -1.88 -57.01
CA VAL A 415 36.22 -0.49 -57.26
C VAL A 415 37.36 -0.46 -58.28
N SER A 416 37.54 0.67 -58.96
CA SER A 416 38.65 0.82 -59.92
C SER A 416 40.03 0.80 -59.22
N PRO A 417 41.08 0.20 -59.81
CA PRO A 417 42.43 0.21 -59.25
C PRO A 417 42.99 1.62 -58.97
N SER A 418 42.62 2.61 -59.78
CA SER A 418 43.01 4.01 -59.59
C SER A 418 42.51 4.59 -58.26
N LEU A 419 41.28 4.22 -57.85
CA LEU A 419 40.67 4.70 -56.61
C LEU A 419 41.41 4.17 -55.37
N LEU A 420 41.88 2.92 -55.43
CA LEU A 420 42.68 2.30 -54.37
C LEU A 420 44.06 2.97 -54.24
N CYS A 421 44.66 3.39 -55.35
CA CYS A 421 45.92 4.14 -55.34
C CYS A 421 45.75 5.50 -54.63
N VAL A 422 44.66 6.22 -54.93
CA VAL A 422 44.32 7.49 -54.29
C VAL A 422 44.05 7.32 -52.77
N TRP A 423 43.48 6.18 -52.35
CA TRP A 423 43.33 5.84 -50.92
C TRP A 423 44.67 5.57 -50.23
N GLN A 424 45.58 4.85 -50.89
CA GLN A 424 46.94 4.60 -50.41
C GLN A 424 47.81 5.87 -50.37
N GLN A 425 47.40 6.95 -51.05
CA GLN A 425 48.04 8.26 -51.00
C GLN A 425 47.41 9.20 -49.95
N GLY A 426 46.26 8.82 -49.36
CA GLY A 426 45.57 9.62 -48.35
C GLY A 426 44.83 10.85 -48.91
N GLU A 427 44.71 10.97 -50.23
CA GLU A 427 44.01 12.09 -50.87
C GLU A 427 42.49 11.98 -50.71
N CYS A 428 41.95 10.75 -50.75
CA CYS A 428 40.56 10.46 -50.42
C CYS A 428 40.44 9.12 -49.69
N VAL A 429 39.23 8.80 -49.22
CA VAL A 429 38.93 7.57 -48.48
C VAL A 429 37.70 6.89 -49.08
N PRO A 430 37.55 5.56 -48.94
CA PRO A 430 36.35 4.86 -49.38
C PRO A 430 35.09 5.43 -48.72
N ASN A 431 33.92 5.25 -49.35
CA ASN A 431 32.65 5.49 -48.66
C ASN A 431 32.44 4.45 -47.53
N PHE A 432 31.53 4.70 -46.60
CA PHE A 432 31.37 3.85 -45.41
C PHE A 432 31.05 2.37 -45.72
N LYS A 433 30.26 2.10 -46.76
CA LYS A 433 29.93 0.72 -47.17
C LYS A 433 31.17 -0.01 -47.69
N THR A 434 31.93 0.66 -48.56
CA THR A 434 33.19 0.14 -49.11
C THR A 434 34.27 0.02 -48.04
N PHE A 435 34.31 0.93 -47.05
CA PHE A 435 35.22 0.87 -45.90
C PHE A 435 34.95 -0.35 -45.01
N ARG A 436 33.67 -0.66 -44.71
CA ARG A 436 33.32 -1.89 -43.99
C ARG A 436 33.71 -3.16 -44.76
N LEU A 437 33.51 -3.15 -46.08
CA LEU A 437 33.90 -4.27 -46.94
C LEU A 437 35.43 -4.45 -46.96
N LEU A 438 36.18 -3.34 -47.00
CA LEU A 438 37.64 -3.31 -46.88
C LEU A 438 38.12 -3.93 -45.56
N CYS A 439 37.56 -3.51 -44.41
CA CYS A 439 37.89 -4.10 -43.10
C CYS A 439 37.62 -5.61 -43.07
N LYS A 440 36.48 -6.04 -43.65
CA LYS A 440 36.10 -7.46 -43.70
C LYS A 440 37.04 -8.29 -44.57
N ILE A 441 37.45 -7.78 -45.74
CA ILE A 441 38.35 -8.48 -46.66
C ILE A 441 39.77 -8.57 -46.06
N LEU A 442 40.24 -7.50 -45.42
CA LEU A 442 41.57 -7.42 -44.82
C LEU A 442 41.65 -8.03 -43.41
N GLN A 443 40.54 -8.56 -42.89
CA GLN A 443 40.42 -9.15 -41.54
C GLN A 443 40.97 -8.24 -40.43
N ALA A 444 40.73 -6.93 -40.54
CA ALA A 444 41.25 -5.93 -39.63
C ALA A 444 40.12 -5.09 -39.04
N GLU A 445 40.26 -4.72 -37.78
CA GLU A 445 39.26 -3.93 -37.07
C GLU A 445 39.20 -2.50 -37.62
N SER A 446 38.04 -1.85 -37.48
CA SER A 446 37.83 -0.51 -38.05
C SER A 446 38.74 0.56 -37.43
N GLU A 447 39.10 0.33 -36.17
CA GLU A 447 39.96 1.13 -35.29
C GLU A 447 41.42 1.08 -35.74
N GLU A 448 41.86 0.00 -36.39
CA GLU A 448 43.21 -0.10 -36.95
C GLU A 448 43.43 0.85 -38.11
N PHE A 449 42.39 1.07 -38.92
CA PHE A 449 42.44 2.00 -40.06
C PHE A 449 42.03 3.42 -39.68
N ALA A 450 41.14 3.57 -38.70
CA ALA A 450 40.62 4.85 -38.25
C ALA A 450 40.45 4.84 -36.72
N PRO A 451 41.52 5.16 -35.94
CA PRO A 451 41.49 5.10 -34.48
C PRO A 451 40.45 6.04 -33.85
N HIS A 452 40.13 7.13 -34.54
CA HIS A 452 39.12 8.11 -34.12
C HIS A 452 37.81 7.97 -34.92
N GLY A 453 37.57 6.79 -35.50
CA GLY A 453 36.39 6.43 -36.28
C GLY A 453 36.41 7.00 -37.70
N PHE A 454 35.60 6.41 -38.59
CA PHE A 454 35.56 6.73 -40.02
C PHE A 454 35.25 8.22 -40.33
N ALA A 455 34.49 8.91 -39.47
CA ALA A 455 34.16 10.33 -39.65
C ALA A 455 35.39 11.26 -39.52
N SER A 456 36.48 10.80 -38.88
CA SER A 456 37.72 11.54 -38.74
C SER A 456 38.57 11.57 -40.02
N ILE A 457 38.33 10.65 -40.96
CA ILE A 457 39.09 10.52 -42.22
C ILE A 457 38.27 10.94 -43.46
N SER A 458 36.95 11.11 -43.33
CA SER A 458 36.08 11.54 -44.44
C SER A 458 35.78 13.04 -44.39
N LYS A 459 35.77 13.69 -45.56
CA LYS A 459 35.47 15.14 -45.71
C LYS A 459 33.97 15.40 -45.87
N SER A 460 33.22 14.38 -46.29
CA SER A 460 31.77 14.42 -46.51
C SER A 460 30.98 13.83 -45.34
N SER A 461 31.64 13.25 -44.34
CA SER A 461 31.00 12.82 -43.10
C SER A 461 30.58 14.01 -42.26
N LYS A 462 29.47 13.84 -41.53
CA LYS A 462 29.03 14.78 -40.50
C LYS A 462 30.16 14.96 -39.47
N ASN A 463 30.35 16.19 -39.00
CA ASN A 463 31.37 16.46 -37.98
C ASN A 463 31.01 15.80 -36.64
N ALA A 464 32.00 15.60 -35.77
CA ALA A 464 31.82 14.88 -34.51
C ALA A 464 30.71 15.47 -33.62
N LEU A 465 30.61 16.80 -33.56
CA LEU A 465 29.54 17.49 -32.82
C LEU A 465 28.15 17.20 -33.41
N THR A 466 28.02 17.14 -34.73
CA THR A 466 26.75 16.82 -35.40
C THR A 466 26.31 15.39 -35.10
N ILE A 467 27.24 14.43 -35.15
CA ILE A 467 26.97 13.03 -34.81
C ILE A 467 26.54 12.91 -33.35
N TRP A 468 27.21 13.64 -32.45
CA TRP A 468 26.87 13.69 -31.04
C TRP A 468 25.48 14.29 -30.80
N LEU A 469 25.14 15.40 -31.46
CA LEU A 469 23.80 16.01 -31.40
C LEU A 469 22.71 15.12 -32.01
N GLU A 470 23.03 14.32 -33.03
CA GLU A 470 22.14 13.29 -33.58
C GLU A 470 21.87 12.19 -32.57
N LYS A 471 22.92 11.70 -31.89
CA LYS A 471 22.79 10.71 -30.81
C LYS A 471 21.90 11.22 -29.66
N LEU A 472 21.96 12.52 -29.38
CA LEU A 472 21.14 13.17 -28.35
C LEU A 472 19.75 13.59 -28.85
N GLY A 473 19.41 13.37 -30.12
CA GLY A 473 18.10 13.72 -30.70
C GLY A 473 17.84 15.22 -30.90
N LEU A 474 18.89 16.06 -30.80
CA LEU A 474 18.80 17.52 -30.92
C LEU A 474 19.02 18.03 -32.35
N TRP A 475 19.77 17.28 -33.16
CA TRP A 475 20.08 17.69 -34.53
C TRP A 475 18.83 17.75 -35.42
N GLY A 476 18.74 18.77 -36.28
CA GLY A 476 17.59 19.00 -37.15
C GLY A 476 16.36 19.60 -36.45
N LYS A 477 16.40 19.81 -35.12
CA LYS A 477 15.32 20.45 -34.37
C LYS A 477 15.39 21.97 -34.50
N ASN A 478 14.26 22.59 -34.81
CA ASN A 478 14.11 24.05 -34.75
C ASN A 478 13.82 24.49 -33.30
N ALA A 479 13.79 25.80 -33.04
CA ALA A 479 13.60 26.36 -31.69
C ALA A 479 12.31 25.88 -30.96
N HIS A 480 11.25 25.51 -31.68
CA HIS A 480 10.00 25.00 -31.09
C HIS A 480 10.11 23.54 -30.65
N ALA A 481 10.97 22.76 -31.29
CA ALA A 481 11.13 21.34 -31.05
C ALA A 481 12.38 21.00 -30.21
N LYS A 482 13.11 22.01 -29.73
CA LYS A 482 14.24 21.82 -28.80
C LYS A 482 13.71 21.35 -27.44
N THR A 483 14.41 20.39 -26.86
CA THR A 483 14.15 19.81 -25.53
C THR A 483 15.48 19.59 -24.81
N ILE A 484 15.45 19.39 -23.50
CA ILE A 484 16.60 18.95 -22.73
C ILE A 484 16.81 17.44 -22.95
N PRO A 485 18.01 16.98 -23.37
CA PRO A 485 18.29 15.57 -23.53
C PRO A 485 18.20 14.79 -22.21
N PRO A 486 17.76 13.50 -22.22
CA PRO A 486 17.63 12.68 -21.01
C PRO A 486 18.89 12.61 -20.15
N ILE A 487 20.08 12.63 -20.76
CA ILE A 487 21.36 12.58 -20.04
C ILE A 487 21.53 13.74 -19.05
N VAL A 488 20.98 14.92 -19.34
CA VAL A 488 21.08 16.10 -18.44
C VAL A 488 20.34 15.87 -17.12
N PHE A 489 19.24 15.11 -17.13
CA PHE A 489 18.48 14.81 -15.91
C PHE A 489 19.20 13.80 -15.00
N LYS A 490 20.18 13.06 -15.53
CA LYS A 490 21.02 12.12 -14.79
C LYS A 490 22.34 12.72 -14.31
N LEU A 491 22.62 13.98 -14.60
CA LEU A 491 23.88 14.60 -14.19
C LEU A 491 23.89 14.88 -12.69
N GLU A 492 25.11 14.95 -12.14
CA GLU A 492 25.33 15.45 -10.79
C GLU A 492 24.91 16.93 -10.62
N ARG A 493 24.63 17.32 -9.37
CA ARG A 493 24.12 18.64 -8.99
C ARG A 493 24.96 19.80 -9.56
N SER A 494 26.29 19.70 -9.51
CA SER A 494 27.24 20.69 -10.04
C SER A 494 27.12 20.86 -11.55
N GLN A 495 26.95 19.78 -12.30
CA GLN A 495 26.83 19.83 -13.76
C GLN A 495 25.46 20.33 -14.22
N ILE A 496 24.38 20.00 -13.52
CA ILE A 496 23.06 20.61 -13.78
C ILE A 496 23.10 22.11 -13.50
N SER A 497 23.76 22.52 -12.40
CA SER A 497 23.99 23.94 -12.10
C SER A 497 24.74 24.63 -13.23
N LEU A 498 25.86 24.06 -13.69
CA LEU A 498 26.64 24.61 -14.81
C LEU A 498 25.80 24.70 -16.10
N PHE A 499 25.04 23.66 -16.41
CA PHE A 499 24.14 23.63 -17.57
C PHE A 499 23.12 24.77 -17.51
N LEU A 500 22.41 24.91 -16.38
CA LEU A 500 21.41 25.97 -16.19
C LEU A 500 22.05 27.36 -16.22
N ASN A 501 23.23 27.53 -15.61
CA ASN A 501 23.96 28.79 -15.61
C ASN A 501 24.27 29.27 -17.03
N ARG A 502 24.77 28.37 -17.91
CA ARG A 502 25.07 28.69 -19.31
C ARG A 502 23.82 28.83 -20.17
N LEU A 503 22.76 28.06 -19.87
CA LEU A 503 21.50 28.18 -20.56
C LEU A 503 20.86 29.55 -20.29
N PHE A 504 20.82 30.00 -19.03
CA PHE A 504 20.33 31.33 -18.67
C PHE A 504 21.22 32.47 -19.19
N ALA A 505 22.49 32.21 -19.52
CA ALA A 505 23.36 33.22 -20.13
C ALA A 505 22.84 33.67 -21.51
N THR A 506 22.16 32.78 -22.23
CA THR A 506 21.49 33.07 -23.51
C THR A 506 20.23 33.93 -23.30
N ASP A 507 19.06 33.29 -23.16
CA ASP A 507 17.75 33.94 -23.08
C ASP A 507 17.28 34.26 -21.64
N GLY A 508 18.14 34.04 -20.64
CA GLY A 508 17.83 34.39 -19.24
C GLY A 508 17.98 35.87 -18.96
N TRP A 509 17.28 36.38 -17.96
CA TRP A 509 17.34 37.78 -17.57
C TRP A 509 17.16 37.95 -16.07
N ALA A 510 17.68 39.05 -15.54
CA ALA A 510 17.53 39.46 -14.15
C ALA A 510 17.31 40.98 -14.11
N THR A 511 16.27 41.43 -13.44
CA THR A 511 15.92 42.85 -13.37
C THR A 511 15.24 43.21 -12.05
N THR A 512 15.25 44.50 -11.73
CA THR A 512 14.50 45.08 -10.63
C THR A 512 13.47 46.04 -11.23
N LEU A 513 12.19 45.79 -10.97
CA LEU A 513 11.10 46.66 -11.42
C LEU A 513 11.16 48.01 -10.70
N ALA A 514 10.56 49.06 -11.28
CA ALA A 514 10.43 50.37 -10.65
C ALA A 514 9.70 50.33 -9.29
N SER A 515 8.87 49.30 -9.08
CA SER A 515 8.22 48.99 -7.79
C SER A 515 9.18 48.43 -6.72
N GLY A 516 10.47 48.26 -7.04
CA GLY A 516 11.48 47.62 -6.20
C GLY A 516 11.32 46.09 -6.08
N GLN A 517 10.50 45.47 -6.92
CA GLN A 517 10.36 44.01 -6.97
C GLN A 517 11.44 43.40 -7.87
N SER A 518 12.27 42.53 -7.29
CA SER A 518 13.27 41.76 -8.05
C SER A 518 12.62 40.59 -8.78
N GLN A 519 13.06 40.35 -10.01
CA GLN A 519 12.63 39.24 -10.82
C GLN A 519 13.75 38.74 -11.71
N LEU A 520 13.84 37.43 -11.87
CA LEU A 520 14.67 36.80 -12.90
C LEU A 520 13.84 35.77 -13.66
N GLY A 521 14.26 35.41 -14.85
CA GLY A 521 13.47 34.54 -15.70
C GLY A 521 14.20 34.06 -16.93
N TYR A 522 13.50 33.24 -17.70
CA TYR A 522 13.97 32.65 -18.96
C TYR A 522 12.83 32.63 -19.95
N ALA A 523 13.09 32.94 -21.22
CA ALA A 523 12.08 32.94 -22.27
C ALA A 523 12.45 31.95 -23.38
N THR A 524 11.47 31.18 -23.87
CA THR A 524 11.66 30.25 -24.98
C THR A 524 10.37 30.07 -25.78
N VAL A 525 10.47 29.61 -27.01
CA VAL A 525 9.30 29.30 -27.86
C VAL A 525 8.87 27.83 -27.75
N SER A 526 9.66 26.98 -27.08
CA SER A 526 9.35 25.58 -26.81
C SER A 526 8.69 25.43 -25.43
N GLU A 527 7.45 24.94 -25.41
CA GLU A 527 6.70 24.66 -24.18
C GLU A 527 7.40 23.58 -23.34
N LYS A 528 7.77 22.47 -24.00
CA LYS A 528 8.43 21.34 -23.35
C LYS A 528 9.78 21.73 -22.75
N LEU A 529 10.58 22.55 -23.44
CA LEU A 529 11.83 23.07 -22.89
C LEU A 529 11.57 23.93 -21.65
N ALA A 530 10.54 24.79 -21.66
CA ALA A 530 10.21 25.61 -20.50
C ALA A 530 9.76 24.77 -19.29
N GLN A 531 8.94 23.73 -19.50
CA GLN A 531 8.54 22.78 -18.45
C GLN A 531 9.74 22.01 -17.89
N GLN A 532 10.64 21.54 -18.76
CA GLN A 532 11.85 20.82 -18.35
C GLN A 532 12.82 21.72 -17.55
N ILE A 533 12.97 22.99 -17.93
CA ILE A 533 13.76 23.96 -17.13
C ILE A 533 13.07 24.22 -15.80
N GLN A 534 11.73 24.38 -15.77
CA GLN A 534 10.96 24.53 -14.53
C GLN A 534 11.19 23.33 -13.59
N HIS A 535 11.21 22.12 -14.14
CA HIS A 535 11.49 20.90 -13.39
C HIS A 535 12.92 20.87 -12.84
N LEU A 536 13.93 21.20 -13.64
CA LEU A 536 15.33 21.26 -13.16
C LEU A 536 15.49 22.30 -12.04
N LEU A 537 14.84 23.47 -12.14
CA LEU A 537 14.85 24.48 -11.09
C LEU A 537 14.20 23.97 -9.80
N LEU A 538 13.12 23.20 -9.91
CA LEU A 538 12.44 22.57 -8.76
C LEU A 538 13.37 21.63 -7.98
N ARG A 539 14.36 21.01 -8.65
CA ARG A 539 15.35 20.16 -7.97
C ARG A 539 16.26 20.92 -7.01
N PHE A 540 16.53 22.19 -7.33
CA PHE A 540 17.23 23.12 -6.44
C PHE A 540 16.30 23.79 -5.42
N GLY A 541 15.02 23.43 -5.39
CA GLY A 541 14.01 24.09 -4.56
C GLY A 541 13.68 25.51 -5.02
N ILE A 542 13.84 25.80 -6.32
CA ILE A 542 13.56 27.10 -6.93
C ILE A 542 12.18 27.03 -7.58
N ILE A 543 11.23 27.81 -7.06
CA ILE A 543 9.87 27.85 -7.56
C ILE A 543 9.77 28.87 -8.70
N ALA A 544 9.57 28.38 -9.93
CA ALA A 544 9.37 29.21 -11.11
C ALA A 544 7.92 29.14 -11.59
N THR A 545 7.37 30.26 -12.05
CA THR A 545 6.04 30.34 -12.68
C THR A 545 6.16 30.35 -14.20
N LEU A 546 5.52 29.41 -14.89
CA LEU A 546 5.45 29.34 -16.34
C LEU A 546 4.25 30.14 -16.86
N LYS A 547 4.48 31.06 -17.81
CA LYS A 547 3.44 31.88 -18.44
C LYS A 547 3.56 31.88 -19.95
N LYS A 548 2.41 31.84 -20.63
CA LYS A 548 2.31 32.04 -22.08
C LYS A 548 2.24 33.54 -22.37
N ARG A 549 3.11 34.04 -23.25
CA ARG A 549 3.14 35.44 -23.73
C ARG A 549 3.06 35.48 -25.25
N SER A 550 2.59 36.59 -25.78
CA SER A 550 2.59 36.86 -27.22
C SER A 550 3.68 37.87 -27.54
N VAL A 551 4.68 37.46 -28.33
CA VAL A 551 5.84 38.28 -28.70
C VAL A 551 5.71 38.67 -30.17
N LYS A 552 5.99 39.95 -30.49
CA LYS A 552 5.95 40.46 -31.86
C LYS A 552 7.22 40.04 -32.59
N TYR A 553 7.09 39.32 -33.70
CA TYR A 553 8.18 38.87 -34.55
C TYR A 553 7.81 39.08 -36.04
N ASN A 554 8.60 39.86 -36.78
CA ASN A 554 8.40 40.19 -38.20
C ASN A 554 6.92 40.50 -38.55
N ASN A 555 6.34 41.52 -37.91
CA ASN A 555 4.94 41.94 -38.08
C ASN A 555 3.84 40.92 -37.70
N SER A 556 4.20 39.74 -37.20
CA SER A 556 3.27 38.72 -36.66
C SER A 556 3.42 38.58 -35.14
N ARG A 557 2.33 38.27 -34.43
CA ARG A 557 2.38 37.91 -33.00
C ARG A 557 2.54 36.41 -32.86
N ARG A 558 3.59 35.96 -32.17
CA ARG A 558 3.89 34.53 -31.95
C ARG A 558 3.80 34.17 -30.47
N PRO A 559 3.29 32.99 -30.11
CA PRO A 559 3.30 32.53 -28.73
C PRO A 559 4.73 32.18 -28.29
N ALA A 560 5.09 32.59 -27.08
CA ALA A 560 6.31 32.24 -26.39
C ALA A 560 5.99 31.91 -24.93
N TRP A 561 6.87 31.16 -24.28
CA TRP A 561 6.77 30.73 -22.91
C TRP A 561 7.84 31.42 -22.07
N GLN A 562 7.43 31.98 -20.94
CA GLN A 562 8.30 32.71 -20.04
C GLN A 562 8.23 32.10 -18.65
N LEU A 563 9.39 31.73 -18.12
CA LEU A 563 9.59 31.34 -16.73
C LEU A 563 9.92 32.57 -15.91
N ASP A 564 9.15 32.80 -14.85
CA ASP A 564 9.30 33.91 -13.92
C ASP A 564 9.67 33.38 -12.52
N ILE A 565 10.87 33.71 -12.04
CA ILE A 565 11.29 33.49 -10.65
C ILE A 565 11.21 34.83 -9.93
N THR A 566 10.30 34.88 -8.97
CA THR A 566 9.88 36.12 -8.29
C THR A 566 9.87 35.97 -6.78
N ASP A 567 9.93 34.74 -6.26
CA ASP A 567 10.05 34.47 -4.84
C ASP A 567 11.49 34.73 -4.37
N ALA A 568 11.65 35.49 -3.28
CA ALA A 568 12.99 35.94 -2.87
C ALA A 568 13.87 34.80 -2.31
N LEU A 569 13.30 33.74 -1.73
CA LEU A 569 14.08 32.56 -1.34
C LEU A 569 14.55 31.79 -2.58
N SER A 570 13.66 31.60 -3.56
CA SER A 570 13.98 30.99 -4.84
C SER A 570 15.05 31.79 -5.61
N ILE A 571 15.00 33.12 -5.59
CA ILE A 571 16.03 33.98 -6.20
C ILE A 571 17.36 33.85 -5.46
N LYS A 572 17.36 33.82 -4.12
CA LYS A 572 18.60 33.62 -3.35
C LYS A 572 19.25 32.27 -3.67
N ASN A 573 18.46 31.19 -3.68
CA ASN A 573 18.92 29.85 -4.03
C ASN A 573 19.45 29.82 -5.48
N PHE A 574 18.77 30.49 -6.41
CA PHE A 574 19.23 30.61 -7.80
C PHE A 574 20.60 31.31 -7.89
N ILE A 575 20.80 32.42 -7.17
CA ILE A 575 22.06 33.18 -7.20
C ILE A 575 23.20 32.40 -6.55
N SER A 576 22.94 31.71 -5.43
CA SER A 576 23.98 30.97 -4.71
C SER A 576 24.37 29.67 -5.41
N GLU A 577 23.40 28.95 -5.99
CA GLU A 577 23.63 27.61 -6.53
C GLU A 577 23.88 27.59 -8.05
N ILE A 578 23.28 28.51 -8.81
CA ILE A 578 23.28 28.48 -10.28
C ILE A 578 23.97 29.71 -10.85
N GLY A 579 23.44 30.91 -10.62
CA GLY A 579 23.89 32.16 -11.23
C GLY A 579 23.59 32.27 -12.73
N ILE A 580 24.08 33.33 -13.36
CA ILE A 580 23.97 33.56 -14.82
C ILE A 580 25.30 34.09 -15.31
N PHE A 581 26.00 33.30 -16.12
CA PHE A 581 27.27 33.72 -16.70
C PHE A 581 27.10 34.99 -17.55
N SER A 582 28.04 35.93 -17.41
CA SER A 582 28.07 37.26 -18.05
C SER A 582 27.00 38.27 -17.58
N LYS A 583 26.16 37.91 -16.61
CA LYS A 583 25.12 38.78 -16.04
C LYS A 583 25.24 38.91 -14.52
N GLU A 584 26.46 38.77 -13.99
CA GLU A 584 26.79 38.79 -12.57
C GLU A 584 26.42 40.13 -11.92
N GLU A 585 26.67 41.25 -12.60
CA GLU A 585 26.28 42.58 -12.12
C GLU A 585 24.76 42.75 -11.99
N ALA A 586 23.99 42.18 -12.92
CA ALA A 586 22.53 42.23 -12.87
C ALA A 586 21.98 41.40 -11.69
N LEU A 587 22.59 40.24 -11.43
CA LEU A 587 22.27 39.42 -10.25
C LEU A 587 22.68 40.11 -8.94
N ALA A 588 23.82 40.79 -8.90
CA ALA A 588 24.25 41.55 -7.73
C ALA A 588 23.24 42.66 -7.38
N LYS A 589 22.76 43.41 -8.39
CA LYS A 589 21.70 44.42 -8.23
C LYS A 589 20.40 43.81 -7.69
N VAL A 590 20.02 42.63 -8.19
CA VAL A 590 18.84 41.88 -7.72
C VAL A 590 19.01 41.40 -6.28
N ALA A 591 20.19 40.89 -5.91
CA ALA A 591 20.51 40.43 -4.56
C ALA A 591 20.49 41.58 -3.55
N GLU A 592 21.07 42.72 -3.91
CA GLU A 592 21.06 43.94 -3.10
C GLU A 592 19.65 44.49 -2.89
N ALA A 593 18.81 44.46 -3.93
CA ALA A 593 17.42 44.88 -3.82
C ALA A 593 16.60 43.97 -2.88
N ILE A 594 16.91 42.67 -2.84
CA ILE A 594 16.25 41.70 -1.93
C ILE A 594 16.72 41.89 -0.49
N SER A 595 18.02 42.14 -0.25
CA SER A 595 18.54 42.30 1.12
C SER A 595 18.00 43.55 1.82
N LYS A 596 17.68 44.60 1.07
CA LYS A 596 17.09 45.85 1.59
C LYS A 596 15.62 45.73 2.00
N ARG A 597 14.91 44.65 1.63
CA ARG A 597 13.48 44.45 1.96
C ARG A 597 13.30 43.35 3.00
N ARG A 598 12.37 43.58 3.93
CA ARG A 598 11.88 42.52 4.82
C ARG A 598 11.17 41.48 3.97
N TYR A 599 11.60 40.22 4.06
CA TYR A 599 11.01 39.11 3.32
C TYR A 599 9.51 38.99 3.63
N GLN A 600 8.67 39.12 2.60
CA GLN A 600 7.22 38.91 2.71
C GLN A 600 6.85 37.63 1.97
N THR A 601 6.48 36.59 2.73
CA THR A 601 6.13 35.23 2.29
C THR A 601 4.73 35.14 1.69
N ASN A 602 4.35 36.04 0.79
CA ASN A 602 2.97 36.10 0.28
C ASN A 602 2.64 35.04 -0.80
N ARG A 603 3.50 34.02 -1.01
CA ARG A 603 3.35 33.04 -2.09
C ARG A 603 3.31 31.57 -1.64
N ASP A 604 4.20 31.16 -0.75
CA ASP A 604 4.15 29.82 -0.12
C ASP A 604 3.30 29.89 1.15
N LEU A 605 1.99 30.00 0.94
CA LEU A 605 1.00 30.16 1.99
C LEU A 605 0.18 28.89 2.14
N ILE A 606 -0.01 28.47 3.39
CA ILE A 606 -0.93 27.41 3.75
C ILE A 606 -2.37 27.94 3.53
N PRO A 607 -3.23 27.19 2.81
CA PRO A 607 -4.61 27.59 2.53
C PRO A 607 -5.40 27.98 3.80
N MET A 608 -6.38 28.88 3.67
CA MET A 608 -7.09 29.48 4.80
C MET A 608 -7.90 28.47 5.62
N GLU A 609 -8.25 27.36 5.00
CA GLU A 609 -8.96 26.22 5.59
C GLU A 609 -8.21 25.67 6.82
N ILE A 610 -6.88 25.87 6.91
CA ILE A 610 -6.10 25.43 8.07
C ILE A 610 -6.57 26.07 9.39
N TRP A 611 -7.22 27.23 9.34
CA TRP A 611 -7.78 27.87 10.53
C TRP A 611 -8.83 27.01 11.23
N GLU A 612 -9.55 26.16 10.49
CA GLU A 612 -10.51 25.20 11.07
C GLU A 612 -9.78 24.15 11.93
N HIS A 613 -8.65 23.63 11.42
CA HIS A 613 -7.85 22.64 12.15
C HIS A 613 -7.16 23.26 13.38
N ILE A 614 -6.67 24.50 13.27
CA ILE A 614 -6.12 25.24 14.41
C ILE A 614 -7.22 25.56 15.43
N ALA A 615 -8.44 25.88 14.98
CA ALA A 615 -9.57 26.14 15.87
C ALA A 615 -9.96 24.89 16.66
N ALA A 616 -9.99 23.73 16.00
CA ALA A 616 -10.22 22.44 16.63
C ALA A 616 -9.14 22.11 17.67
N ALA A 617 -7.85 22.26 17.31
CA ALA A 617 -6.73 22.01 18.21
C ALA A 617 -6.67 22.99 19.41
N LYS A 618 -7.11 24.24 19.22
CA LYS A 618 -7.19 25.26 20.28
C LYS A 618 -8.27 24.96 21.33
N GLY A 619 -9.34 24.25 20.96
CA GLY A 619 -10.48 24.01 21.84
C GLY A 619 -11.11 25.33 22.35
N SER A 620 -11.28 25.45 23.67
CA SER A 620 -11.92 26.60 24.33
C SER A 620 -11.00 27.81 24.57
N GLU A 621 -9.68 27.70 24.35
CA GLU A 621 -8.73 28.81 24.55
C GLU A 621 -9.09 29.99 23.62
N THR A 622 -8.93 31.24 24.07
CA THR A 622 -9.18 32.40 23.19
C THR A 622 -8.04 32.59 22.20
N TRP A 623 -8.33 33.09 20.99
CA TRP A 623 -7.30 33.35 19.97
C TRP A 623 -6.22 34.33 20.45
N SER A 624 -6.58 35.27 21.33
CA SER A 624 -5.63 36.21 21.94
C SER A 624 -4.69 35.53 22.94
N SER A 625 -5.22 34.62 23.76
CA SER A 625 -4.41 33.81 24.68
C SER A 625 -3.41 32.94 23.91
N LEU A 626 -3.89 32.24 22.89
CA LEU A 626 -3.03 31.40 22.04
C LEU A 626 -1.94 32.22 21.36
N ALA A 627 -2.29 33.40 20.81
CA ALA A 627 -1.32 34.27 20.15
C ALA A 627 -0.28 34.86 21.12
N GLN A 628 -0.68 35.16 22.37
CA GLN A 628 0.22 35.62 23.42
C GLN A 628 1.20 34.51 23.84
N ARG A 629 0.68 33.30 24.04
CA ARG A 629 1.46 32.11 24.40
C ARG A 629 2.44 31.71 23.29
N ALA A 630 2.03 31.90 22.03
CA ALA A 630 2.86 31.68 20.86
C ALA A 630 3.84 32.84 20.56
N GLY A 631 3.84 33.93 21.33
CA GLY A 631 4.76 35.05 21.16
C GLY A 631 4.52 35.91 19.91
N ILE A 632 3.30 35.89 19.34
CA ILE A 632 2.96 36.65 18.12
C ILE A 632 2.75 38.13 18.45
N LYS A 633 3.54 39.02 17.83
CA LYS A 633 3.36 40.48 17.93
C LYS A 633 1.99 40.89 17.36
N GLY A 634 1.17 41.60 18.15
CA GLY A 634 -0.21 41.96 17.78
C GLY A 634 -1.26 40.89 18.15
N TYR A 635 -1.08 40.23 19.31
CA TYR A 635 -1.90 39.10 19.78
C TYR A 635 -3.41 39.38 19.91
N THR A 636 -3.83 40.64 19.97
CA THR A 636 -5.25 41.02 20.04
C THR A 636 -6.02 40.74 18.75
N ASN A 637 -5.36 40.67 17.58
CA ASN A 637 -6.01 40.34 16.31
C ASN A 637 -5.05 39.68 15.31
N ILE A 638 -5.04 38.35 15.29
CA ILE A 638 -4.22 37.55 14.36
C ILE A 638 -4.89 37.30 12.99
N HIS A 639 -6.05 37.92 12.71
CA HIS A 639 -6.81 37.77 11.47
C HIS A 639 -7.25 36.34 11.13
N VAL A 640 -7.72 35.60 12.15
CA VAL A 640 -8.27 34.24 12.03
C VAL A 640 -9.29 34.16 10.89
N GLY A 641 -9.14 33.16 10.01
CA GLY A 641 -10.07 32.89 8.91
C GLY A 641 -10.09 33.90 7.77
N LYS A 642 -9.36 35.03 7.88
CA LYS A 642 -9.33 36.10 6.86
C LYS A 642 -8.07 36.12 6.01
N ARG A 643 -7.00 35.46 6.45
CA ARG A 643 -5.70 35.43 5.76
C ARG A 643 -5.11 34.03 5.75
N ALA A 644 -4.51 33.64 4.64
CA ALA A 644 -3.71 32.43 4.55
C ALA A 644 -2.46 32.56 5.44
N LEU A 645 -2.02 31.45 6.02
CA LEU A 645 -0.91 31.44 6.99
C LEU A 645 0.43 31.20 6.30
N THR A 646 1.47 31.87 6.79
CA THR A 646 2.85 31.52 6.44
C THR A 646 3.25 30.27 7.22
N ARG A 647 4.14 29.45 6.68
CA ARG A 647 4.66 28.25 7.37
C ARG A 647 5.25 28.56 8.74
N GLU A 648 6.01 29.65 8.85
CA GLU A 648 6.59 30.12 10.12
C GLU A 648 5.51 30.45 11.15
N ARG A 649 4.42 31.12 10.74
CA ARG A 649 3.30 31.41 11.63
C ARG A 649 2.53 30.14 12.02
N LEU A 650 2.32 29.22 11.07
CA LEU A 650 1.71 27.93 11.37
C LEU A 650 2.56 27.15 12.36
N TRP A 651 3.88 27.09 12.16
CA TRP A 651 4.82 26.44 13.08
C TRP A 651 4.72 27.02 14.49
N ILE A 652 4.80 28.35 14.62
CA ILE A 652 4.70 29.03 15.92
C ILE A 652 3.38 28.69 16.64
N LEU A 653 2.25 28.71 15.92
CA LEU A 653 0.95 28.35 16.48
C LEU A 653 0.85 26.85 16.83
N ALA A 654 1.38 25.97 15.97
CA ALA A 654 1.35 24.52 16.15
C ALA A 654 2.27 24.06 17.29
N THR A 655 3.42 24.70 17.48
CA THR A 655 4.32 24.49 18.61
C THR A 655 3.67 24.94 19.91
N ALA A 656 3.01 26.11 19.91
CA ALA A 656 2.23 26.51 21.07
C ALA A 656 1.10 25.50 21.37
N LEU A 657 0.39 25.00 20.35
CA LEU A 657 -0.67 24.01 20.55
C LEU A 657 -0.16 22.59 20.85
N GLU A 658 1.15 22.34 20.85
CA GLU A 658 1.75 21.00 20.95
C GLU A 658 1.15 19.99 19.96
N ASN A 659 0.71 20.48 18.79
CA ASN A 659 0.02 19.68 17.80
C ASN A 659 0.99 19.20 16.70
N LEU A 660 1.41 17.94 16.79
CA LEU A 660 2.38 17.32 15.88
C LEU A 660 1.92 17.34 14.41
N PRO A 661 0.67 17.00 14.04
CA PRO A 661 0.20 17.10 12.64
C PRO A 661 0.34 18.51 12.03
N LEU A 662 0.02 19.55 12.78
CA LEU A 662 0.16 20.94 12.30
C LEU A 662 1.64 21.35 12.17
N GLN A 663 2.52 20.84 13.04
CA GLN A 663 3.97 21.03 12.94
C GLN A 663 4.55 20.34 11.69
N GLN A 664 4.12 19.11 11.40
CA GLN A 664 4.49 18.37 10.19
C GLN A 664 4.04 19.10 8.92
N LEU A 665 2.80 19.59 8.88
CA LEU A 665 2.29 20.38 7.75
C LEU A 665 3.08 21.69 7.55
N ALA A 666 3.49 22.37 8.63
CA ALA A 666 4.31 23.57 8.51
C ALA A 666 5.68 23.28 7.88
N THR A 667 6.26 22.12 8.17
CA THR A 667 7.57 21.66 7.65
C THR A 667 7.47 20.82 6.38
N SER A 668 6.28 20.66 5.79
CA SER A 668 6.01 19.80 4.63
C SER A 668 6.83 20.15 3.38
N ASP A 669 7.05 19.14 2.53
CA ASP A 669 7.67 19.32 1.19
C ASP A 669 6.64 19.67 0.10
N VAL A 670 5.37 19.84 0.48
CA VAL A 670 4.25 20.21 -0.40
C VAL A 670 4.08 21.72 -0.49
N TYR A 671 3.88 22.23 -1.70
CA TYR A 671 3.43 23.58 -2.03
C TYR A 671 1.95 23.54 -2.47
N TRP A 672 1.15 24.49 -2.00
CA TRP A 672 -0.29 24.54 -2.29
C TRP A 672 -0.57 25.48 -3.47
N ASP A 673 -0.65 24.91 -4.67
CA ASP A 673 -0.84 25.66 -5.90
C ASP A 673 -2.30 25.67 -6.37
N GLU A 674 -2.72 26.75 -7.01
CA GLU A 674 -4.12 26.94 -7.41
C GLU A 674 -4.40 26.45 -8.82
N ILE A 675 -5.51 25.76 -9.04
CA ILE A 675 -5.97 25.36 -10.36
C ILE A 675 -6.43 26.60 -11.13
N VAL A 676 -5.86 26.84 -12.31
CA VAL A 676 -6.23 27.94 -13.21
C VAL A 676 -7.04 27.48 -14.42
N SER A 677 -6.91 26.23 -14.85
CA SER A 677 -7.75 25.66 -15.90
C SER A 677 -7.96 24.15 -15.73
N ILE A 678 -9.13 23.68 -16.17
CA ILE A 678 -9.49 22.26 -16.31
C ILE A 678 -10.12 22.14 -17.71
N GLU A 679 -9.43 21.47 -18.64
CA GLU A 679 -9.83 21.40 -20.05
C GLU A 679 -9.98 19.94 -20.50
N SER A 680 -11.06 19.59 -21.20
CA SER A 680 -11.18 18.24 -21.78
C SER A 680 -10.27 18.11 -23.01
N VAL A 681 -9.41 17.10 -23.02
CA VAL A 681 -8.41 16.85 -24.09
C VAL A 681 -8.89 15.77 -25.06
N GLY A 682 -9.96 15.04 -24.69
CA GLY A 682 -10.49 13.90 -25.44
C GLY A 682 -9.92 12.57 -24.95
N ASN A 683 -10.08 11.53 -25.77
CA ASN A 683 -9.71 10.17 -25.40
C ASN A 683 -8.22 9.91 -25.63
N LYS A 684 -7.49 9.49 -24.59
CA LYS A 684 -6.08 9.12 -24.65
C LYS A 684 -5.84 7.79 -23.96
N GLN A 685 -4.76 7.11 -24.35
CA GLN A 685 -4.26 5.95 -23.61
C GLN A 685 -3.85 6.38 -22.19
N VAL A 686 -4.32 5.65 -21.19
CA VAL A 686 -4.03 5.92 -19.78
C VAL A 686 -3.40 4.72 -19.08
N TYR A 687 -2.57 5.01 -18.10
CA TYR A 687 -1.83 4.04 -17.29
C TYR A 687 -2.01 4.38 -15.81
N ASP A 688 -1.83 3.40 -14.94
CA ASP A 688 -1.84 3.56 -13.48
C ASP A 688 -0.65 2.83 -12.86
N LEU A 689 -0.13 3.34 -11.75
CA LEU A 689 0.95 2.74 -10.97
C LEU A 689 0.46 2.53 -9.56
N THR A 690 0.58 1.31 -9.05
CA THR A 690 0.10 1.03 -7.70
C THR A 690 1.29 0.88 -6.74
N ILE A 691 1.31 1.79 -5.75
CA ILE A 691 2.37 1.99 -4.77
C ILE A 691 1.97 1.34 -3.44
N PRO A 692 2.83 0.52 -2.82
CA PRO A 692 2.57 -0.01 -1.48
C PRO A 692 2.65 1.09 -0.41
N GLU A 693 1.91 0.93 0.69
CA GLU A 693 1.91 1.81 1.88
C GLU A 693 1.34 3.21 1.67
N THR A 694 1.96 4.04 0.82
CA THR A 694 1.61 5.45 0.64
C THR A 694 0.46 5.66 -0.37
N HIS A 695 0.22 4.69 -1.24
CA HIS A 695 -0.85 4.68 -2.26
C HIS A 695 -0.88 5.89 -3.20
N ASN A 696 0.13 6.74 -3.21
CA ASN A 696 0.25 7.93 -4.06
C ASN A 696 1.64 8.00 -4.69
N PHE A 697 1.76 8.69 -5.83
CA PHE A 697 3.05 8.98 -6.46
C PHE A 697 2.97 10.33 -7.16
N ILE A 698 4.14 10.90 -7.43
CA ILE A 698 4.26 12.19 -8.11
C ILE A 698 4.39 11.97 -9.62
N ALA A 699 3.44 12.50 -10.38
CA ALA A 699 3.51 12.59 -11.84
C ALA A 699 3.25 14.03 -12.28
N ASN A 700 4.02 14.53 -13.26
CA ASN A 700 4.03 15.95 -13.65
C ASN A 700 4.00 16.91 -12.44
N ASP A 701 4.65 16.50 -11.34
CA ASP A 701 4.69 17.20 -10.06
C ASP A 701 3.32 17.29 -9.30
N ILE A 702 2.47 16.24 -9.23
CA ILE A 702 1.14 16.15 -8.53
C ILE A 702 0.82 14.71 -7.94
N CYS A 703 -0.03 14.51 -6.87
CA CYS A 703 -0.28 13.23 -6.07
C CYS A 703 -1.75 12.58 -6.15
N VAL A 704 -2.08 11.29 -5.72
CA VAL A 704 -3.40 10.47 -5.93
C VAL A 704 -3.99 9.31 -4.91
N HIS A 705 -5.33 8.87 -4.79
CA HIS A 705 -6.06 7.76 -3.89
C HIS A 705 -7.54 7.04 -4.17
N ASN A 706 -8.12 5.95 -3.47
CA ASN A 706 -9.54 5.28 -3.62
C ASN A 706 -10.28 4.34 -2.52
N THR A 707 -11.65 4.38 -2.21
CA THR A 707 -12.46 3.52 -1.16
C THR A 707 -14.08 3.42 -1.16
N ALA A 708 -14.88 2.83 -2.08
CA ALA A 708 -16.36 3.11 -2.18
C ALA A 708 -17.47 2.07 -1.76
N PHE A 709 -17.29 0.74 -1.86
CA PHE A 709 -18.42 -0.24 -1.81
C PHE A 709 -18.96 -0.56 -0.40
N CYS A 710 -18.09 -0.76 0.59
CA CYS A 710 -18.50 -1.23 1.92
C CYS A 710 -19.29 -0.19 2.73
N LEU A 711 -19.09 1.10 2.46
CA LEU A 711 -19.89 2.18 3.05
C LEU A 711 -21.37 2.07 2.69
N ASN A 712 -21.69 1.55 1.50
CA ASN A 712 -23.07 1.48 1.05
C ASN A 712 -23.83 0.29 1.67
N LEU A 713 -23.14 -0.82 1.97
CA LEU A 713 -23.71 -1.94 2.74
C LEU A 713 -24.01 -1.54 4.19
N ALA A 714 -23.07 -0.87 4.85
CA ALA A 714 -23.23 -0.38 6.22
C ALA A 714 -24.44 0.56 6.33
N HIS A 715 -24.60 1.45 5.35
CA HIS A 715 -25.74 2.35 5.26
C HIS A 715 -27.09 1.61 5.12
N ASN A 716 -27.20 0.65 4.18
CA ASN A 716 -28.45 -0.06 3.94
C ASN A 716 -28.95 -0.85 5.17
N ILE A 717 -28.04 -1.51 5.90
CA ILE A 717 -28.40 -2.29 7.08
C ILE A 717 -28.88 -1.38 8.21
N ALA A 718 -28.16 -0.29 8.46
CA ALA A 718 -28.55 0.67 9.50
C ALA A 718 -29.88 1.38 9.16
N ALA A 719 -30.11 1.72 7.89
CA ALA A 719 -31.32 2.42 7.46
C ALA A 719 -32.55 1.51 7.43
N GLY A 720 -32.40 0.29 6.90
CA GLY A 720 -33.51 -0.64 6.72
C GLY A 720 -33.96 -1.34 8.00
N TYR A 721 -33.00 -1.73 8.86
CA TYR A 721 -33.26 -2.60 10.00
C TYR A 721 -33.02 -1.95 11.36
N LYS A 722 -32.52 -0.71 11.39
CA LYS A 722 -32.20 0.05 12.62
C LYS A 722 -31.28 -0.72 13.59
N LEU A 723 -30.42 -1.58 13.05
CA LEU A 723 -29.42 -2.32 13.84
C LEU A 723 -28.12 -1.52 13.94
N PRO A 724 -27.40 -1.53 15.08
CA PRO A 724 -26.18 -0.76 15.24
C PRO A 724 -25.05 -1.32 14.37
N VAL A 725 -24.42 -0.46 13.58
CA VAL A 725 -23.32 -0.82 12.67
C VAL A 725 -22.05 -0.11 13.11
N ALA A 726 -20.96 -0.86 13.30
CA ALA A 726 -19.64 -0.30 13.61
C ALA A 726 -18.73 -0.32 12.38
N VAL A 727 -18.06 0.80 12.09
CA VAL A 727 -17.14 0.96 10.96
C VAL A 727 -15.77 1.39 11.49
N PHE A 728 -14.78 0.51 11.33
CA PHE A 728 -13.38 0.75 11.65
C PHE A 728 -12.63 1.11 10.38
N SER A 729 -12.23 2.37 10.26
CA SER A 729 -11.62 2.93 9.05
C SER A 729 -10.15 3.28 9.31
N LEU A 730 -9.28 2.42 8.81
CA LEU A 730 -7.83 2.52 8.85
C LEU A 730 -7.28 3.31 7.66
N GLU A 731 -8.05 3.44 6.58
CA GLU A 731 -7.64 4.13 5.35
C GLU A 731 -8.18 5.57 5.24
N MET A 732 -9.34 5.86 5.83
CA MET A 732 -10.05 7.14 5.68
C MET A 732 -10.49 7.72 7.02
N SER A 733 -10.55 9.05 7.14
CA SER A 733 -11.07 9.70 8.35
C SER A 733 -12.60 9.60 8.45
N LYS A 734 -13.13 9.68 9.67
CA LYS A 734 -14.58 9.65 9.92
C LYS A 734 -15.34 10.73 9.15
N GLU A 735 -14.79 11.93 9.01
CA GLU A 735 -15.44 13.03 8.27
C GLU A 735 -15.57 12.70 6.78
N GLN A 736 -14.56 12.05 6.20
CA GLN A 736 -14.58 11.67 4.80
C GLN A 736 -15.61 10.57 4.52
N LEU A 737 -15.81 9.65 5.46
CA LEU A 737 -16.86 8.64 5.39
C LEU A 737 -18.26 9.26 5.52
N VAL A 738 -18.47 10.14 6.52
CA VAL A 738 -19.75 10.84 6.73
C VAL A 738 -20.14 11.68 5.51
N GLN A 739 -19.19 12.38 4.88
CA GLN A 739 -19.46 13.13 3.65
C GLN A 739 -19.92 12.25 2.49
N ARG A 740 -19.38 11.03 2.38
CA ARG A 740 -19.82 10.07 1.35
C ARG A 740 -21.20 9.52 1.65
N LEU A 741 -21.51 9.24 2.92
CA LEU A 741 -22.85 8.84 3.35
C LEU A 741 -23.87 9.94 3.05
N LEU A 742 -23.56 11.20 3.37
CA LEU A 742 -24.41 12.35 3.05
C LEU A 742 -24.61 12.55 1.55
N ALA A 743 -23.56 12.37 0.74
CA ALA A 743 -23.65 12.47 -0.72
C ALA A 743 -24.57 11.39 -1.31
N SER A 744 -24.36 10.15 -0.86
CA SER A 744 -25.15 8.98 -1.26
C SER A 744 -26.63 9.11 -0.85
N GLU A 745 -26.90 9.69 0.31
CA GLU A 745 -28.26 9.81 0.85
C GLU A 745 -29.01 11.02 0.30
N ALA A 746 -28.36 12.18 0.23
CA ALA A 746 -29.00 13.39 -0.29
C ALA A 746 -29.20 13.35 -1.81
N GLY A 747 -28.57 12.40 -2.52
CA GLY A 747 -28.51 12.41 -3.99
C GLY A 747 -27.78 13.64 -4.52
N ILE A 748 -26.83 14.14 -3.74
CA ILE A 748 -26.02 15.32 -4.06
C ILE A 748 -24.59 14.84 -4.24
N GLU A 749 -23.96 15.23 -5.33
CA GLU A 749 -22.57 14.89 -5.60
C GLU A 749 -21.67 15.31 -4.44
N SER A 750 -20.72 14.44 -4.04
CA SER A 750 -19.87 14.66 -2.85
C SER A 750 -19.12 16.00 -2.91
N GLY A 751 -18.80 16.49 -4.11
CA GLY A 751 -18.18 17.80 -4.33
C GLY A 751 -19.05 18.98 -3.94
N TYR A 752 -20.36 18.95 -4.18
CA TYR A 752 -21.27 20.04 -3.78
C TYR A 752 -21.36 20.14 -2.25
N LEU A 753 -21.41 19.00 -1.56
CA LEU A 753 -21.43 18.95 -0.10
C LEU A 753 -20.09 19.42 0.51
N ARG A 754 -18.97 18.94 -0.03
CA ARG A 754 -17.62 19.29 0.47
C ARG A 754 -17.22 20.74 0.20
N SER A 755 -17.69 21.29 -0.91
CA SER A 755 -17.43 22.69 -1.30
C SER A 755 -18.45 23.68 -0.71
N GLY A 756 -19.49 23.22 -0.01
CA GLY A 756 -20.55 24.04 0.57
C GLY A 756 -21.43 24.76 -0.47
N ARG A 757 -21.36 24.34 -1.75
CA ARG A 757 -22.09 24.94 -2.87
C ARG A 757 -23.45 24.29 -3.06
N ILE A 758 -24.28 24.42 -2.05
CA ILE A 758 -25.61 23.79 -2.01
C ILE A 758 -26.62 24.82 -2.48
N SER A 759 -27.27 24.56 -3.62
CA SER A 759 -28.36 25.40 -4.10
C SER A 759 -29.52 25.41 -3.10
N GLN A 760 -30.33 26.48 -3.08
CA GLN A 760 -31.51 26.55 -2.20
C GLN A 760 -32.45 25.33 -2.37
N THR A 761 -32.53 24.77 -3.57
CA THR A 761 -33.31 23.55 -3.87
C THR A 761 -32.68 22.26 -3.35
N GLN A 762 -31.37 22.23 -3.12
CA GLN A 762 -30.62 21.07 -2.60
C GLN A 762 -30.53 21.05 -1.07
N TRP A 763 -30.82 22.18 -0.40
CA TRP A 763 -30.84 22.24 1.06
C TRP A 763 -31.93 21.35 1.67
N GLU A 764 -33.08 21.21 1.01
CA GLU A 764 -34.15 20.35 1.50
C GLU A 764 -33.77 18.85 1.44
N PRO A 765 -33.27 18.29 0.31
CA PRO A 765 -32.71 16.93 0.28
C PRO A 765 -31.58 16.71 1.29
N LEU A 766 -30.67 17.67 1.44
CA LEU A 766 -29.58 17.55 2.41
C LEU A 766 -30.10 17.54 3.85
N SER A 767 -30.99 18.46 4.21
CA SER A 767 -31.55 18.51 5.57
C SER A 767 -32.30 17.22 5.91
N ARG A 768 -33.00 16.65 4.92
CA ARG A 768 -33.66 15.36 5.05
C ARG A 768 -32.66 14.23 5.26
N ALA A 769 -31.57 14.21 4.48
CA ALA A 769 -30.49 13.23 4.61
C ALA A 769 -29.76 13.34 5.96
N ILE A 770 -29.52 14.55 6.46
CA ILE A 770 -28.93 14.79 7.79
C ILE A 770 -29.87 14.25 8.88
N GLY A 771 -31.17 14.53 8.77
CA GLY A 771 -32.17 14.00 9.70
C GLY A 771 -32.16 12.46 9.72
N MET A 772 -32.20 11.83 8.54
CA MET A 772 -32.15 10.37 8.44
C MET A 772 -30.84 9.79 9.00
N LEU A 773 -29.68 10.33 8.60
CA LEU A 773 -28.38 9.84 9.08
C LEU A 773 -28.16 10.07 10.57
N SER A 774 -28.72 11.14 11.15
CA SER A 774 -28.63 11.40 12.59
C SER A 774 -29.43 10.41 13.43
N GLU A 775 -30.48 9.81 12.87
CA GLU A 775 -31.29 8.78 13.53
C GLU A 775 -30.74 7.36 13.29
N MET A 776 -29.79 7.21 12.35
CA MET A 776 -29.21 5.91 12.02
C MET A 776 -28.13 5.51 13.03
N PRO A 777 -28.16 4.25 13.54
CA PRO A 777 -27.20 3.77 14.52
C PRO A 777 -25.87 3.34 13.85
N VAL A 778 -25.18 4.26 13.17
CA VAL A 778 -23.86 4.03 12.55
C VAL A 778 -22.76 4.67 13.39
N TYR A 779 -21.79 3.87 13.82
CA TYR A 779 -20.67 4.28 14.66
C TYR A 779 -19.36 4.11 13.90
N ILE A 780 -18.54 5.16 13.87
CA ILE A 780 -17.29 5.19 13.08
C ILE A 780 -16.11 5.44 14.02
N ASP A 781 -15.07 4.62 13.88
CA ASP A 781 -13.78 4.78 14.54
C ASP A 781 -12.67 4.82 13.46
N ASP A 782 -11.86 5.88 13.47
CA ASP A 782 -10.76 6.11 12.53
C ASP A 782 -9.38 6.03 13.19
N THR A 783 -9.26 5.27 14.28
CA THR A 783 -7.98 5.04 14.99
C THR A 783 -7.02 4.24 14.11
N ALA A 784 -5.86 4.82 13.80
CA ALA A 784 -4.79 4.16 13.06
C ALA A 784 -4.18 2.99 13.86
N ASN A 785 -3.72 1.95 13.17
CA ASN A 785 -3.03 0.78 13.73
C ASN A 785 -3.79 0.03 14.84
N ILE A 786 -5.13 0.04 14.80
CA ILE A 786 -5.94 -0.64 15.81
C ILE A 786 -5.72 -2.16 15.80
N THR A 787 -5.62 -2.76 16.98
CA THR A 787 -5.53 -4.21 17.15
C THR A 787 -6.92 -4.86 17.18
N VAL A 788 -7.01 -6.16 16.86
CA VAL A 788 -8.29 -6.90 16.94
C VAL A 788 -8.88 -6.89 18.37
N THR A 789 -8.03 -6.86 19.40
CA THR A 789 -8.47 -6.81 20.81
C THR A 789 -9.13 -5.47 21.14
N GLN A 790 -8.59 -4.35 20.64
CA GLN A 790 -9.20 -3.04 20.81
C GLN A 790 -10.55 -2.93 20.07
N ILE A 791 -10.61 -3.42 18.82
CA ILE A 791 -11.88 -3.53 18.08
C ILE A 791 -12.90 -4.34 18.89
N ARG A 792 -12.47 -5.45 19.49
CA ARG A 792 -13.33 -6.30 20.34
C ARG A 792 -13.87 -5.55 21.55
N SER A 793 -13.03 -4.83 22.30
CA SER A 793 -13.48 -4.04 23.46
C SER A 793 -14.48 -2.96 23.04
N GLN A 794 -14.19 -2.20 21.98
CA GLN A 794 -15.08 -1.14 21.49
C GLN A 794 -16.42 -1.69 20.98
N ALA A 795 -16.42 -2.78 20.21
CA ALA A 795 -17.64 -3.42 19.73
C ALA A 795 -18.49 -3.98 20.89
N ARG A 796 -17.86 -4.58 21.91
CA ARG A 796 -18.53 -5.04 23.13
C ARG A 796 -19.17 -3.89 23.89
N ARG A 797 -18.45 -2.78 24.09
CA ARG A 797 -18.96 -1.58 24.75
C ARG A 797 -20.16 -1.02 24.01
N LEU A 798 -20.09 -0.93 22.68
CA LEU A 798 -21.20 -0.45 21.85
C LEU A 798 -22.45 -1.34 22.01
N GLN A 799 -22.30 -2.67 21.98
CA GLN A 799 -23.41 -3.60 22.17
C GLN A 799 -24.05 -3.45 23.57
N ALA A 800 -23.23 -3.24 24.61
CA ALA A 800 -23.71 -3.02 25.97
C ALA A 800 -24.43 -1.68 26.15
N GLU A 801 -23.91 -0.60 25.57
CA GLU A 801 -24.50 0.75 25.63
C GLU A 801 -25.85 0.83 24.91
N GLN A 802 -25.98 0.15 23.76
CA GLN A 802 -27.22 0.16 22.98
C GLN A 802 -28.26 -0.83 23.52
N GLY A 803 -27.86 -1.85 24.29
CA GLY A 803 -28.77 -2.87 24.82
C GLY A 803 -29.41 -3.75 23.74
N MET A 804 -28.83 -3.78 22.54
CA MET A 804 -29.32 -4.50 21.37
C MET A 804 -28.15 -5.12 20.58
N GLU A 805 -28.43 -6.17 19.83
CA GLU A 805 -27.41 -6.89 19.06
C GLU A 805 -26.87 -6.04 17.90
N LEU A 806 -25.57 -6.13 17.65
CA LEU A 806 -24.94 -5.45 16.51
C LEU A 806 -25.46 -6.04 15.19
N GLY A 807 -25.64 -5.17 14.19
CA GLY A 807 -26.06 -5.53 12.85
C GLY A 807 -24.90 -5.88 11.92
N LEU A 808 -23.78 -5.15 12.01
CA LEU A 808 -22.61 -5.37 11.17
C LEU A 808 -21.36 -4.70 11.78
N ILE A 809 -20.20 -5.33 11.62
CA ILE A 809 -18.89 -4.71 11.83
C ILE A 809 -18.15 -4.63 10.49
N VAL A 810 -17.65 -3.46 10.11
CA VAL A 810 -16.86 -3.22 8.88
C VAL A 810 -15.44 -2.81 9.26
N ILE A 811 -14.42 -3.39 8.60
CA ILE A 811 -13.01 -3.09 8.82
C ILE A 811 -12.31 -2.77 7.50
N ASP A 812 -11.78 -1.56 7.37
CA ASP A 812 -11.22 -1.00 6.12
C ASP A 812 -9.80 -0.44 6.30
N TYR A 813 -8.71 -1.07 5.87
CA TYR A 813 -8.57 -2.37 5.21
C TYR A 813 -7.67 -3.31 6.03
N LEU A 814 -7.91 -4.62 5.91
CA LEU A 814 -7.33 -5.65 6.77
C LEU A 814 -5.78 -5.68 6.75
N GLN A 815 -5.17 -5.20 5.67
CA GLN A 815 -3.72 -5.01 5.53
C GLN A 815 -3.15 -3.73 6.17
N LEU A 816 -3.87 -3.02 7.05
CA LEU A 816 -3.31 -1.95 7.91
C LEU A 816 -3.34 -2.29 9.39
N MET A 817 -3.92 -3.43 9.76
CA MET A 817 -3.94 -3.86 11.15
C MET A 817 -2.54 -4.30 11.59
N GLU A 818 -2.20 -4.00 12.85
CA GLU A 818 -0.97 -4.47 13.49
C GLU A 818 -1.20 -5.79 14.24
N GLY A 819 -0.16 -6.63 14.23
CA GLY A 819 -0.02 -7.76 15.11
C GLY A 819 1.45 -8.10 15.33
N ALA A 820 1.82 -8.45 16.57
CA ALA A 820 3.17 -8.84 16.95
C ALA A 820 3.73 -10.01 16.10
N GLY A 821 4.74 -9.76 15.25
CA GLY A 821 5.50 -10.77 14.49
C GLY A 821 6.23 -10.22 13.24
N ASP A 822 7.40 -10.79 12.89
CA ASP A 822 8.26 -10.34 11.76
C ASP A 822 7.72 -10.71 10.36
N ASN A 823 6.58 -11.41 10.23
CA ASN A 823 6.08 -11.94 8.95
C ASN A 823 4.62 -11.56 8.70
N ARG A 824 4.41 -10.62 7.75
CA ARG A 824 3.11 -10.00 7.41
C ARG A 824 2.00 -10.99 7.10
N VAL A 825 2.34 -12.16 6.55
CA VAL A 825 1.35 -13.17 6.16
C VAL A 825 0.84 -13.97 7.36
N GLN A 826 1.71 -14.28 8.32
CA GLN A 826 1.37 -14.94 9.58
C GLN A 826 0.52 -14.02 10.47
N GLU A 827 0.87 -12.73 10.47
CA GLU A 827 0.10 -11.66 11.08
C GLU A 827 -1.34 -11.63 10.53
N LEU A 828 -1.48 -11.68 9.20
CA LEU A 828 -2.76 -11.60 8.50
C LEU A 828 -3.64 -12.85 8.72
N SER A 829 -3.06 -14.04 8.86
CA SER A 829 -3.79 -15.26 9.26
C SER A 829 -4.24 -15.22 10.72
N ARG A 830 -3.41 -14.69 11.62
CA ARG A 830 -3.80 -14.49 13.02
C ARG A 830 -4.93 -13.46 13.13
N ILE A 831 -4.86 -12.38 12.35
CA ILE A 831 -5.91 -11.35 12.28
C ILE A 831 -7.23 -11.98 11.82
N THR A 832 -7.26 -12.73 10.71
CA THR A 832 -8.51 -13.36 10.22
C THR A 832 -9.12 -14.31 11.23
N ARG A 833 -8.30 -15.11 11.93
CA ARG A 833 -8.78 -16.00 13.00
C ARG A 833 -9.36 -15.25 14.19
N SER A 834 -8.68 -14.19 14.63
CA SER A 834 -9.15 -13.34 15.73
C SER A 834 -10.45 -12.62 15.37
N LEU A 835 -10.62 -12.20 14.11
CA LEU A 835 -11.85 -11.61 13.59
C LEU A 835 -13.00 -12.63 13.50
N LYS A 836 -12.72 -13.88 13.10
CA LYS A 836 -13.74 -14.94 13.15
C LYS A 836 -14.15 -15.27 14.59
N GLY A 837 -13.19 -15.25 15.52
CA GLY A 837 -13.47 -15.33 16.95
C GLY A 837 -14.41 -14.23 17.43
N LEU A 838 -14.09 -12.97 17.08
CA LEU A 838 -14.93 -11.80 17.35
C LEU A 838 -16.35 -11.95 16.80
N ALA A 839 -16.49 -12.39 15.55
CA ALA A 839 -17.79 -12.58 14.90
C ALA A 839 -18.68 -13.55 15.68
N ARG A 840 -18.14 -14.71 16.08
CA ARG A 840 -18.85 -15.74 16.86
C ARG A 840 -19.21 -15.29 18.26
N GLU A 841 -18.28 -14.61 18.91
CA GLU A 841 -18.42 -14.14 20.28
C GLU A 841 -19.54 -13.11 20.42
N LEU A 842 -19.62 -12.15 19.48
CA LEU A 842 -20.64 -11.09 19.49
C LEU A 842 -21.88 -11.43 18.67
N SER A 843 -21.93 -12.61 18.05
CA SER A 843 -23.01 -13.05 17.15
C SER A 843 -23.34 -12.00 16.07
N VAL A 844 -22.30 -11.45 15.43
CA VAL A 844 -22.38 -10.36 14.45
C VAL A 844 -21.63 -10.74 13.17
N PRO A 845 -22.15 -10.39 11.97
CA PRO A 845 -21.36 -10.51 10.75
C PRO A 845 -20.22 -9.48 10.75
N VAL A 846 -19.02 -9.91 10.39
CA VAL A 846 -17.83 -9.06 10.28
C VAL A 846 -17.40 -8.99 8.81
N ILE A 847 -17.46 -7.82 8.20
CA ILE A 847 -16.92 -7.55 6.86
C ILE A 847 -15.52 -6.98 7.00
N ALA A 848 -14.54 -7.66 6.41
CA ALA A 848 -13.18 -7.16 6.29
C ALA A 848 -12.83 -6.90 4.82
N LEU A 849 -12.33 -5.70 4.54
CA LEU A 849 -11.87 -5.35 3.20
C LEU A 849 -10.47 -5.89 2.98
N SER A 850 -10.28 -6.54 1.82
CA SER A 850 -8.98 -7.05 1.41
C SER A 850 -8.69 -6.71 -0.05
N GLN A 851 -7.47 -6.25 -0.34
CA GLN A 851 -7.06 -6.00 -1.72
C GLN A 851 -6.81 -7.32 -2.49
N LEU A 852 -7.25 -7.38 -3.75
CA LEU A 852 -6.93 -8.48 -4.67
C LEU A 852 -5.50 -8.38 -5.23
N SER A 853 -4.87 -9.53 -5.40
CA SER A 853 -3.63 -9.75 -6.15
C SER A 853 -3.72 -9.14 -7.55
N ARG A 854 -2.59 -8.63 -8.01
CA ARG A 854 -2.48 -7.95 -9.31
C ARG A 854 -2.37 -8.94 -10.48
N GLY A 855 -2.18 -10.23 -10.19
CA GLY A 855 -2.14 -11.31 -11.20
C GLY A 855 -3.43 -11.45 -12.01
N VAL A 856 -4.57 -11.02 -11.47
CA VAL A 856 -5.87 -10.91 -12.18
C VAL A 856 -5.70 -10.15 -13.50
N GLU A 857 -4.88 -9.09 -13.49
CA GLU A 857 -4.72 -8.17 -14.60
C GLU A 857 -3.75 -8.68 -15.67
N ALA A 858 -3.02 -9.76 -15.43
CA ALA A 858 -2.19 -10.40 -16.46
C ALA A 858 -2.99 -11.43 -17.28
N ARG A 859 -4.11 -11.93 -16.74
CA ARG A 859 -4.95 -12.95 -17.38
C ARG A 859 -5.78 -12.37 -18.52
N THR A 860 -6.09 -13.16 -19.54
CA THR A 860 -7.04 -12.77 -20.60
C THR A 860 -8.43 -12.50 -20.01
N ASN A 861 -8.86 -13.33 -19.04
CA ASN A 861 -10.05 -13.09 -18.25
C ASN A 861 -9.69 -12.34 -16.95
N LYS A 862 -10.12 -11.08 -16.84
CA LYS A 862 -9.87 -10.18 -15.70
C LYS A 862 -10.84 -10.37 -14.53
N ARG A 863 -11.77 -11.34 -14.63
CA ARG A 863 -12.66 -11.68 -13.51
C ARG A 863 -11.83 -12.28 -12.37
N PRO A 864 -11.94 -11.74 -11.15
CA PRO A 864 -11.18 -12.22 -10.01
C PRO A 864 -11.66 -13.60 -9.56
N MET A 865 -10.71 -14.42 -9.09
CA MET A 865 -10.90 -15.78 -8.62
C MET A 865 -10.34 -15.91 -7.20
N LEU A 866 -10.70 -16.96 -6.45
CA LEU A 866 -10.20 -17.16 -5.07
C LEU A 866 -8.68 -17.13 -4.95
N SER A 867 -7.98 -17.64 -5.96
CA SER A 867 -6.51 -17.58 -6.06
C SER A 867 -5.94 -16.16 -6.03
N ASP A 868 -6.76 -15.16 -6.35
CA ASP A 868 -6.37 -13.75 -6.40
C ASP A 868 -6.50 -13.04 -5.04
N LEU A 869 -7.07 -13.67 -4.01
CA LEU A 869 -7.18 -13.07 -2.67
C LEU A 869 -5.85 -12.94 -1.92
N ARG A 870 -4.76 -13.62 -2.35
CA ARG A 870 -3.47 -13.52 -1.67
C ARG A 870 -2.29 -14.17 -2.37
N GLU A 871 -1.12 -13.77 -1.88
CA GLU A 871 0.20 -14.39 -1.92
C GLU A 871 0.21 -15.87 -1.46
N SER A 872 -0.51 -16.76 -2.16
CA SER A 872 -0.60 -18.20 -1.85
C SER A 872 0.28 -19.04 -2.78
N GLY A 873 1.20 -19.79 -2.18
CA GLY A 873 2.03 -20.79 -2.84
C GLY A 873 1.25 -22.04 -3.25
N CYS A 874 1.59 -22.63 -4.39
CA CYS A 874 1.02 -23.92 -4.81
C CYS A 874 2.12 -24.87 -5.32
N LEU A 875 1.84 -26.18 -5.28
CA LEU A 875 2.76 -27.24 -5.70
C LEU A 875 2.30 -27.86 -7.01
N THR A 876 3.21 -28.38 -7.83
CA THR A 876 2.84 -29.13 -9.05
C THR A 876 2.21 -30.49 -8.73
N GLY A 877 1.41 -31.02 -9.66
CA GLY A 877 0.64 -32.26 -9.47
C GLY A 877 1.45 -33.52 -9.18
N ASP A 878 2.71 -33.55 -9.60
CA ASP A 878 3.68 -34.63 -9.36
C ASP A 878 4.28 -34.62 -7.94
N SER A 879 4.05 -33.56 -7.16
CA SER A 879 4.52 -33.46 -5.77
C SER A 879 3.94 -34.59 -4.91
N LEU A 880 4.80 -35.43 -4.36
CA LEU A 880 4.50 -36.60 -3.56
C LEU A 880 4.23 -36.21 -2.10
N VAL A 881 3.01 -36.43 -1.65
CA VAL A 881 2.59 -36.26 -0.26
C VAL A 881 2.61 -37.62 0.43
N THR A 882 3.30 -37.70 1.57
CA THR A 882 3.36 -38.94 2.36
C THR A 882 2.16 -39.02 3.29
N LEU A 883 1.31 -40.03 3.09
CA LEU A 883 0.18 -40.32 3.99
C LEU A 883 0.69 -40.87 5.33
N ALA A 884 0.25 -40.26 6.43
CA ALA A 884 0.72 -40.62 7.77
C ALA A 884 0.15 -41.95 8.27
N ASP A 885 -0.96 -42.43 7.70
CA ASP A 885 -1.62 -43.68 8.11
C ASP A 885 -0.88 -44.93 7.64
N ASN A 886 -0.30 -44.91 6.44
CA ASN A 886 0.27 -46.09 5.78
C ASN A 886 1.67 -45.85 5.20
N GLY A 887 2.22 -44.63 5.30
CA GLY A 887 3.52 -44.27 4.75
C GLY A 887 3.58 -44.19 3.23
N VAL A 888 2.45 -44.35 2.53
CA VAL A 888 2.39 -44.34 1.07
C VAL A 888 2.57 -42.91 0.56
N GLN A 889 3.48 -42.73 -0.40
CA GLN A 889 3.66 -41.47 -1.12
C GLN A 889 2.71 -41.41 -2.31
N VAL A 890 1.87 -40.38 -2.33
CA VAL A 890 0.85 -40.18 -3.37
C VAL A 890 1.06 -38.82 -4.01
N PRO A 891 1.10 -38.71 -5.35
CA PRO A 891 1.09 -37.42 -6.03
C PRO A 891 -0.13 -36.60 -5.64
N ILE A 892 0.05 -35.30 -5.34
CA ILE A 892 -0.99 -34.41 -4.84
C ILE A 892 -2.20 -34.34 -5.79
N GLN A 893 -1.98 -34.43 -7.11
CA GLN A 893 -3.07 -34.49 -8.11
C GLN A 893 -4.04 -35.66 -7.88
N LYS A 894 -3.59 -36.79 -7.34
CA LYS A 894 -4.43 -37.97 -7.05
C LYS A 894 -5.19 -37.87 -5.73
N LEU A 895 -4.89 -36.84 -4.95
CA LEU A 895 -5.57 -36.53 -3.69
C LEU A 895 -6.70 -35.52 -3.88
N VAL A 896 -6.77 -34.84 -5.04
CA VAL A 896 -7.81 -33.85 -5.36
C VAL A 896 -9.21 -34.43 -5.17
N GLY A 897 -10.06 -33.69 -4.44
CA GLY A 897 -11.43 -34.09 -4.12
C GLY A 897 -11.56 -35.11 -2.99
N LYS A 898 -10.46 -35.52 -2.33
CA LYS A 898 -10.49 -36.38 -1.14
C LYS A 898 -10.31 -35.55 0.13
N SER A 899 -10.91 -36.02 1.22
CA SER A 899 -10.85 -35.40 2.55
C SER A 899 -10.72 -36.47 3.64
N GLY A 900 -10.24 -36.10 4.82
CA GLY A 900 -10.21 -36.96 6.01
C GLY A 900 -9.04 -37.94 6.08
N PHE A 901 -8.04 -37.84 5.19
CA PHE A 901 -6.82 -38.63 5.27
C PHE A 901 -5.73 -37.90 6.05
N ALA A 902 -4.82 -38.64 6.68
CA ALA A 902 -3.76 -38.04 7.47
C ALA A 902 -2.46 -37.84 6.67
N VAL A 903 -1.80 -36.71 6.88
CA VAL A 903 -0.47 -36.37 6.36
C VAL A 903 0.44 -35.97 7.52
N TRP A 904 1.75 -35.96 7.27
CA TRP A 904 2.73 -35.45 8.23
C TRP A 904 2.80 -33.93 8.14
N GLY A 905 2.75 -33.24 9.28
CA GLY A 905 3.02 -31.80 9.39
C GLY A 905 3.92 -31.50 10.58
N LEU A 906 4.55 -30.34 10.59
CA LEU A 906 5.42 -29.86 11.65
C LEU A 906 4.63 -29.05 12.68
N ASN A 907 4.76 -29.36 13.95
CA ASN A 907 4.33 -28.49 15.03
C ASN A 907 5.43 -27.44 15.28
N GLU A 908 5.14 -26.17 14.97
CA GLU A 908 6.13 -25.08 15.06
C GLU A 908 6.56 -24.74 16.49
N THR A 909 5.77 -25.12 17.50
CA THR A 909 6.10 -24.86 18.92
C THR A 909 7.09 -25.90 19.45
N THR A 910 6.86 -27.17 19.14
CA THR A 910 7.69 -28.30 19.60
C THR A 910 8.82 -28.63 18.63
N MET A 911 8.73 -28.17 17.38
CA MET A 911 9.59 -28.54 16.25
C MET A 911 9.62 -30.06 15.99
N GLN A 912 8.51 -30.74 16.30
CA GLN A 912 8.29 -32.17 16.09
C GLN A 912 7.31 -32.42 14.95
N ILE A 913 7.45 -33.57 14.28
CA ILE A 913 6.56 -33.96 13.20
C ILE A 913 5.38 -34.74 13.77
N GLU A 914 4.18 -34.26 13.51
CA GLU A 914 2.93 -34.78 14.04
C GLU A 914 1.97 -35.16 12.91
N LYS A 915 1.03 -36.05 13.24
CA LYS A 915 -0.02 -36.49 12.32
C LYS A 915 -1.09 -35.41 12.22
N ALA A 916 -1.40 -34.96 11.00
CA ALA A 916 -2.42 -33.96 10.75
C ALA A 916 -3.45 -34.42 9.71
N ILE A 917 -4.72 -34.14 9.98
CA ILE A 917 -5.82 -34.54 9.11
C ILE A 917 -6.01 -33.49 8.02
N VAL A 918 -6.03 -33.92 6.76
CA VAL A 918 -6.34 -33.07 5.60
C VAL A 918 -7.84 -32.95 5.46
N SER A 919 -8.34 -31.72 5.41
CA SER A 919 -9.77 -31.43 5.23
C SER A 919 -10.16 -31.32 3.76
N ASN A 920 -9.27 -30.84 2.89
CA ASN A 920 -9.52 -30.71 1.46
C ASN A 920 -8.23 -30.71 0.64
N ALA A 921 -8.32 -31.18 -0.60
CA ALA A 921 -7.25 -31.17 -1.60
C ALA A 921 -7.83 -30.67 -2.94
N PHE A 922 -7.24 -29.65 -3.55
CA PHE A 922 -7.84 -28.97 -4.70
C PHE A 922 -6.80 -28.48 -5.73
N SER A 923 -7.25 -28.32 -6.98
CA SER A 923 -6.47 -27.66 -8.05
C SER A 923 -6.68 -26.15 -7.99
N THR A 924 -5.61 -25.39 -8.20
CA THR A 924 -5.59 -23.92 -8.20
C THR A 924 -5.33 -23.31 -9.58
N GLY A 925 -5.29 -24.15 -10.63
CA GLY A 925 -5.10 -23.75 -12.02
C GLY A 925 -3.65 -23.75 -12.49
N VAL A 926 -3.40 -23.25 -13.71
CA VAL A 926 -2.07 -23.23 -14.34
C VAL A 926 -1.28 -22.00 -13.90
N LYS A 927 -0.10 -22.18 -13.31
CA LYS A 927 0.76 -21.11 -12.78
C LYS A 927 2.23 -21.32 -13.18
N PRO A 928 3.06 -20.26 -13.25
CA PRO A 928 4.49 -20.40 -13.42
C PRO A 928 5.13 -21.07 -12.20
N VAL A 929 5.97 -22.09 -12.45
CA VAL A 929 6.61 -22.91 -11.42
C VAL A 929 8.13 -22.84 -11.51
N PHE A 930 8.77 -23.11 -10.39
CA PHE A 930 10.22 -23.17 -10.24
C PHE A 930 10.61 -24.52 -9.67
N LEU A 931 11.69 -25.08 -10.17
CA LEU A 931 12.31 -26.29 -9.66
C LEU A 931 13.37 -25.92 -8.61
N LEU A 932 13.14 -26.33 -7.38
CA LEU A 932 14.09 -26.20 -6.27
C LEU A 932 14.82 -27.51 -6.04
N LYS A 933 16.15 -27.49 -5.94
CA LYS A 933 17.00 -28.65 -5.63
C LYS A 933 17.85 -28.40 -4.38
N THR A 934 17.82 -29.33 -3.43
CA THR A 934 18.68 -29.30 -2.24
C THR A 934 19.95 -30.12 -2.43
N ARG A 935 20.94 -29.92 -1.56
CA ARG A 935 22.25 -30.59 -1.60
C ARG A 935 22.16 -32.10 -1.36
N LEU A 936 21.19 -32.54 -0.55
CA LEU A 936 20.86 -33.97 -0.39
C LEU A 936 20.06 -34.55 -1.58
N GLY A 937 19.89 -33.80 -2.66
CA GLY A 937 19.23 -34.25 -3.89
C GLY A 937 17.71 -34.26 -3.83
N ARG A 938 17.08 -33.59 -2.84
CA ARG A 938 15.62 -33.43 -2.79
C ARG A 938 15.20 -32.38 -3.80
N THR A 939 14.10 -32.64 -4.50
CA THR A 939 13.58 -31.72 -5.51
C THR A 939 12.10 -31.46 -5.27
N ILE A 940 11.66 -30.23 -5.48
CA ILE A 940 10.24 -29.86 -5.43
C ILE A 940 9.98 -28.75 -6.44
N ARG A 941 8.81 -28.83 -7.08
CA ARG A 941 8.36 -27.86 -8.06
C ARG A 941 7.19 -27.09 -7.48
N ALA A 942 7.34 -25.78 -7.37
CA ALA A 942 6.38 -24.93 -6.68
C ALA A 942 6.31 -23.55 -7.34
N THR A 943 5.23 -22.82 -7.09
CA THR A 943 5.13 -21.43 -7.54
C THR A 943 6.12 -20.54 -6.78
N GLY A 944 6.55 -19.42 -7.38
CA GLY A 944 7.56 -18.53 -6.77
C GLY A 944 7.17 -18.00 -5.37
N ASN A 945 5.88 -17.79 -5.13
CA ASN A 945 5.36 -17.37 -3.83
C ASN A 945 5.15 -18.52 -2.82
N HIS A 946 5.51 -19.76 -3.18
CA HIS A 946 5.41 -20.90 -2.27
C HIS A 946 6.46 -20.85 -1.18
N LYS A 947 6.04 -21.00 0.08
CA LYS A 947 6.90 -20.83 1.24
C LYS A 947 7.56 -22.12 1.69
N PHE A 948 8.81 -21.98 2.11
CA PHE A 948 9.62 -23.03 2.71
C PHE A 948 10.18 -22.56 4.05
N LEU A 949 10.27 -23.47 5.01
CA LEU A 949 10.76 -23.15 6.35
C LEU A 949 12.30 -23.05 6.33
N THR A 950 12.84 -21.88 6.71
CA THR A 950 14.28 -21.61 6.86
C THR A 950 14.65 -21.40 8.33
N ILE A 951 15.95 -21.34 8.66
CA ILE A 951 16.42 -21.05 10.03
C ILE A 951 15.96 -19.67 10.54
N HIS A 952 15.59 -18.77 9.64
CA HIS A 952 15.06 -17.43 9.92
C HIS A 952 13.53 -17.37 9.77
N GLY A 953 12.85 -18.52 9.73
CA GLY A 953 11.39 -18.62 9.53
C GLY A 953 10.98 -18.92 8.09
N TRP A 954 9.68 -18.85 7.82
CA TRP A 954 9.09 -19.14 6.49
C TRP A 954 9.42 -18.06 5.46
N ARG A 955 10.08 -18.43 4.36
CA ARG A 955 10.42 -17.55 3.23
C ARG A 955 9.84 -18.07 1.91
N ARG A 956 9.53 -17.17 0.97
CA ARG A 956 9.00 -17.54 -0.36
C ARG A 956 10.12 -18.09 -1.24
N LEU A 957 9.78 -18.98 -2.18
CA LEU A 957 10.74 -19.56 -3.12
C LEU A 957 11.49 -18.49 -3.92
N ASP A 958 10.81 -17.42 -4.34
CA ASP A 958 11.38 -16.30 -5.09
C ASP A 958 12.27 -15.36 -4.25
N GLU A 959 12.26 -15.50 -2.92
CA GLU A 959 13.13 -14.79 -1.98
C GLU A 959 14.32 -15.65 -1.52
N LEU A 960 14.37 -16.93 -1.89
CA LEU A 960 15.45 -17.83 -1.49
C LEU A 960 16.66 -17.68 -2.41
N GLU A 961 17.84 -17.54 -1.80
CA GLU A 961 19.12 -17.54 -2.52
C GLU A 961 19.78 -18.92 -2.43
N ILE A 962 20.59 -19.27 -3.44
CA ILE A 962 21.46 -20.45 -3.43
C ILE A 962 22.36 -20.38 -2.19
N GLY A 963 22.43 -21.45 -1.40
CA GLY A 963 23.11 -21.49 -0.10
C GLY A 963 22.19 -21.30 1.12
N SER A 964 20.93 -20.88 0.92
CA SER A 964 19.93 -20.85 1.99
C SER A 964 19.62 -22.26 2.51
N ARG A 965 19.29 -22.41 3.79
CA ARG A 965 19.01 -23.72 4.40
C ARG A 965 17.52 -23.94 4.68
N LEU A 966 16.98 -25.05 4.19
CA LEU A 966 15.58 -25.47 4.31
C LEU A 966 15.39 -26.58 5.34
N ALA A 967 14.26 -26.54 6.04
CA ALA A 967 13.86 -27.59 6.97
C ALA A 967 13.35 -28.83 6.21
N LEU A 968 14.01 -29.96 6.47
CA LEU A 968 13.64 -31.28 6.00
C LEU A 968 13.31 -32.19 7.20
N PRO A 969 12.36 -33.13 7.07
CA PRO A 969 12.08 -34.13 8.09
C PRO A 969 13.24 -35.14 8.21
N ARG A 970 13.68 -35.44 9.44
CA ARG A 970 14.80 -36.36 9.71
C ARG A 970 14.38 -37.83 9.70
N ARG A 971 13.17 -38.13 10.18
CA ARG A 971 12.57 -39.47 10.22
C ARG A 971 11.08 -39.35 9.96
N LEU A 972 10.54 -40.20 9.08
CA LEU A 972 9.10 -40.40 8.92
C LEU A 972 8.79 -41.81 9.43
N SER A 973 7.98 -41.94 10.47
CA SER A 973 7.84 -43.17 11.27
C SER A 973 7.06 -44.31 10.59
N SER A 974 7.02 -44.40 9.25
CA SER A 974 6.13 -45.34 8.55
C SER A 974 6.73 -46.08 7.36
N THR A 975 8.06 -46.10 7.17
CA THR A 975 8.65 -47.07 6.23
C THR A 975 10.07 -47.44 6.61
N SER A 976 10.33 -48.75 6.59
CA SER A 976 11.60 -49.43 6.87
C SER A 976 12.67 -49.13 5.83
N VAL A 977 13.10 -47.87 5.74
CA VAL A 977 14.35 -47.47 5.09
C VAL A 977 14.96 -46.38 5.96
N GLN A 978 16.00 -46.74 6.71
CA GLN A 978 16.89 -45.75 7.33
C GLN A 978 17.50 -44.92 6.20
N SER A 979 17.14 -43.64 6.10
CA SER A 979 17.65 -42.80 5.01
C SER A 979 19.08 -42.32 5.21
N MET A 980 19.71 -42.47 6.39
CA MET A 980 21.15 -42.18 6.63
C MET A 980 21.67 -42.91 7.88
N ASN A 981 22.96 -43.30 7.85
CA ASN A 981 23.65 -43.95 8.98
C ASN A 981 24.22 -42.88 9.95
N ASN A 982 24.33 -43.19 11.25
CA ASN A 982 24.75 -42.21 12.27
C ASN A 982 26.17 -41.63 12.04
N ALA A 983 26.99 -42.28 11.22
CA ALA A 983 28.32 -41.81 10.83
C ALA A 983 28.32 -40.69 9.78
N GLU A 984 27.26 -40.57 8.97
CA GLU A 984 27.16 -39.57 7.90
C GLU A 984 26.66 -38.21 8.41
N ILE A 985 26.13 -38.17 9.65
CA ILE A 985 25.69 -36.94 10.35
C ILE A 985 26.89 -36.10 10.83
N ALA A 986 28.10 -36.66 10.86
CA ALA A 986 29.29 -36.02 11.42
C ALA A 986 30.07 -35.13 10.43
N LEU A 987 29.75 -35.17 9.14
CA LEU A 987 30.52 -34.45 8.11
C LEU A 987 29.60 -33.59 7.26
N LEU A 988 29.51 -32.29 7.57
CA LEU A 988 29.53 -31.17 6.62
C LEU A 988 29.15 -29.84 7.32
N GLY A 989 30.17 -28.97 7.45
CA GLY A 989 30.02 -27.50 7.42
C GLY A 989 29.55 -26.80 8.69
N GLN A 990 30.48 -26.67 9.66
CA GLN A 990 30.45 -25.73 10.81
C GLN A 990 29.09 -25.58 11.50
N ASN A 991 28.77 -26.43 12.49
CA ASN A 991 27.85 -26.08 13.58
C ASN A 991 27.92 -27.10 14.73
N VAL A 992 27.51 -26.61 15.91
CA VAL A 992 27.50 -27.31 17.20
C VAL A 992 26.72 -28.64 17.10
N SER A 993 27.34 -29.77 17.48
CA SER A 993 26.63 -31.06 17.52
C SER A 993 25.46 -31.00 18.49
N ARG A 994 24.35 -31.72 18.27
CA ARG A 994 23.19 -31.65 19.17
C ARG A 994 23.54 -31.99 20.62
N ALA A 995 24.43 -32.95 20.85
CA ALA A 995 24.96 -33.22 22.20
C ALA A 995 25.70 -32.02 22.81
N ARG A 996 26.37 -31.20 22.00
CA ARG A 996 27.02 -29.96 22.41
C ARG A 996 26.01 -28.80 22.51
N ALA A 997 24.95 -28.78 21.70
CA ALA A 997 23.88 -27.79 21.72
C ALA A 997 22.97 -27.99 22.95
N THR A 998 22.65 -29.24 23.31
CA THR A 998 21.98 -29.58 24.57
C THR A 998 22.83 -29.12 25.75
N ARG A 999 24.14 -29.43 25.78
CA ARG A 999 25.05 -28.93 26.81
C ARG A 999 25.09 -27.40 26.88
N LEU A 1000 25.16 -26.73 25.73
CA LEU A 1000 25.10 -25.26 25.63
C LEU A 1000 23.75 -24.71 26.13
N ALA A 1001 22.64 -25.35 25.79
CA ALA A 1001 21.32 -24.97 26.28
C ALA A 1001 21.22 -25.11 27.80
N THR A 1002 21.82 -26.15 28.38
CA THR A 1002 21.86 -26.33 29.84
C THR A 1002 22.71 -25.25 30.52
N VAL A 1003 23.84 -24.89 29.92
CA VAL A 1003 24.76 -23.86 30.45
C VAL A 1003 24.18 -22.45 30.31
N VAL A 1004 23.59 -22.13 29.15
CA VAL A 1004 23.03 -20.80 28.82
C VAL A 1004 21.58 -20.64 29.31
N LYS A 1005 20.96 -21.72 29.84
CA LYS A 1005 19.56 -21.78 30.25
C LYS A 1005 18.57 -21.29 29.18
N SER A 1006 18.87 -21.53 27.91
CA SER A 1006 18.03 -21.10 26.80
C SER A 1006 17.10 -22.22 26.36
N GLU A 1007 15.80 -22.02 26.60
CA GLU A 1007 14.74 -22.95 26.19
C GLU A 1007 14.68 -23.11 24.66
N LYS A 1008 14.92 -22.02 23.91
CA LYS A 1008 14.99 -22.04 22.43
C LYS A 1008 16.07 -22.98 21.89
N ILE A 1009 17.26 -22.99 22.49
CA ILE A 1009 18.36 -23.88 22.07
C ILE A 1009 18.03 -25.34 22.42
N ASN A 1010 17.32 -25.56 23.54
CA ASN A 1010 16.90 -26.89 23.96
C ASN A 1010 15.85 -27.50 23.00
N ILE A 1011 14.87 -26.70 22.56
CA ILE A 1011 13.88 -27.09 21.55
C ILE A 1011 14.56 -27.43 20.22
N LEU A 1012 15.48 -26.58 19.75
CA LEU A 1012 16.24 -26.83 18.53
C LEU A 1012 17.13 -28.08 18.62
N ALA A 1013 17.71 -28.36 19.78
CA ALA A 1013 18.52 -29.55 20.02
C ALA A 1013 17.70 -30.86 19.99
N ASN A 1014 16.40 -30.82 20.31
CA ASN A 1014 15.51 -32.00 20.33
C ASN A 1014 14.53 -32.10 19.15
N SER A 1015 14.55 -31.16 18.20
CA SER A 1015 13.68 -31.14 17.01
C SER A 1015 13.84 -32.32 16.04
N ASP A 1016 12.78 -32.65 15.29
CA ASP A 1016 12.74 -33.72 14.27
C ASP A 1016 13.18 -33.28 12.88
N ILE A 1017 13.64 -32.04 12.75
CA ILE A 1017 14.03 -31.44 11.46
C ILE A 1017 15.56 -31.34 11.30
N TYR A 1018 15.98 -31.34 10.04
CA TYR A 1018 17.35 -31.09 9.60
C TYR A 1018 17.38 -29.93 8.61
N TRP A 1019 18.45 -29.13 8.63
CA TRP A 1019 18.61 -27.98 7.76
C TRP A 1019 19.52 -28.34 6.58
N ASP A 1020 18.95 -28.49 5.38
CA ASP A 1020 19.71 -28.79 4.16
C ASP A 1020 19.86 -27.56 3.27
N GLU A 1021 20.95 -27.48 2.52
CA GLU A 1021 21.30 -26.33 1.70
C GLU A 1021 20.67 -26.40 0.31
N ILE A 1022 20.18 -25.26 -0.19
CA ILE A 1022 19.67 -25.13 -1.56
C ILE A 1022 20.85 -25.02 -2.54
N VAL A 1023 20.86 -25.87 -3.56
CA VAL A 1023 21.92 -25.90 -4.59
C VAL A 1023 21.47 -25.27 -5.90
N SER A 1024 20.20 -25.37 -6.26
CA SER A 1024 19.66 -24.63 -7.41
C SER A 1024 18.18 -24.28 -7.27
N ILE A 1025 17.79 -23.17 -7.89
CA ILE A 1025 16.42 -22.71 -8.09
C ILE A 1025 16.33 -22.27 -9.55
N GLU A 1026 15.54 -22.96 -10.36
CA GLU A 1026 15.45 -22.74 -11.81
C GLU A 1026 13.99 -22.53 -12.23
N PRO A 1027 13.65 -21.56 -13.10
CA PRO A 1027 12.32 -21.44 -13.67
C PRO A 1027 11.97 -22.70 -14.49
N ASP A 1028 10.77 -23.22 -14.34
CA ASP A 1028 10.36 -24.52 -14.90
C ASP A 1028 8.98 -24.47 -15.57
N GLY A 1029 8.73 -23.39 -16.33
CA GLY A 1029 7.54 -23.24 -17.17
C GLY A 1029 6.24 -22.94 -16.42
N GLN A 1030 5.11 -23.23 -17.07
CA GLN A 1030 3.77 -23.10 -16.49
C GLN A 1030 3.10 -24.48 -16.41
N GLU A 1031 2.55 -24.81 -15.25
CA GLU A 1031 1.91 -26.10 -15.01
C GLU A 1031 0.70 -25.97 -14.10
N GLU A 1032 -0.21 -26.94 -14.15
CA GLU A 1032 -1.33 -27.02 -13.21
C GLU A 1032 -0.83 -27.32 -11.80
N VAL A 1033 -1.25 -26.49 -10.84
CA VAL A 1033 -0.76 -26.52 -9.47
C VAL A 1033 -1.89 -26.72 -8.46
N TYR A 1034 -1.57 -27.37 -7.34
CA TYR A 1034 -2.48 -27.94 -6.36
C TYR A 1034 -2.07 -27.53 -4.95
N ASP A 1035 -3.01 -27.61 -4.00
CA ASP A 1035 -2.77 -27.32 -2.58
C ASP A 1035 -3.59 -28.26 -1.67
N LEU A 1036 -3.15 -28.40 -0.41
CA LEU A 1036 -3.83 -29.15 0.65
C LEU A 1036 -4.26 -28.23 1.80
N THR A 1037 -5.39 -28.57 2.41
CA THR A 1037 -5.90 -27.88 3.59
C THR A 1037 -5.68 -28.75 4.83
N VAL A 1038 -4.71 -28.37 5.66
CA VAL A 1038 -4.39 -29.00 6.95
C VAL A 1038 -4.77 -28.04 8.10
N PRO A 1039 -5.95 -28.19 8.73
CA PRO A 1039 -6.52 -27.19 9.64
C PRO A 1039 -5.75 -26.95 10.95
N ASN A 1040 -5.01 -27.94 11.45
CA ASN A 1040 -4.36 -27.84 12.76
C ASN A 1040 -2.92 -27.33 12.68
N LEU A 1041 -2.10 -27.94 11.81
CA LEU A 1041 -0.66 -27.61 11.71
C LEU A 1041 -0.37 -26.55 10.64
N HIS A 1042 -1.30 -26.31 9.72
CA HIS A 1042 -1.15 -25.33 8.61
C HIS A 1042 0.06 -25.53 7.69
N ASN A 1043 0.72 -26.69 7.78
CA ASN A 1043 1.80 -27.11 6.92
C ASN A 1043 1.73 -28.64 6.76
N PHE A 1044 2.39 -29.15 5.72
CA PHE A 1044 2.52 -30.57 5.47
C PHE A 1044 3.88 -30.91 4.85
N VAL A 1045 4.18 -32.20 4.73
CA VAL A 1045 5.39 -32.70 4.09
C VAL A 1045 5.08 -33.14 2.66
N ALA A 1046 5.71 -32.49 1.68
CA ALA A 1046 5.68 -32.84 0.27
C ALA A 1046 7.09 -33.03 -0.27
N ASN A 1047 7.36 -34.09 -1.04
CA ASN A 1047 8.69 -34.50 -1.50
C ASN A 1047 9.75 -34.60 -0.39
N ASN A 1048 9.31 -34.86 0.84
CA ASN A 1048 10.14 -34.80 2.06
C ASN A 1048 10.70 -33.40 2.34
N ILE A 1049 9.93 -32.36 2.01
CA ILE A 1049 10.19 -30.95 2.32
C ILE A 1049 8.95 -30.39 3.03
N ILE A 1050 9.14 -29.53 4.03
CA ILE A 1050 8.04 -28.94 4.81
C ILE A 1050 7.50 -27.71 4.08
N VAL A 1051 6.21 -27.71 3.78
CA VAL A 1051 5.49 -26.75 2.91
C VAL A 1051 4.26 -26.16 3.61
N HIS A 1052 3.93 -24.89 3.37
CA HIS A 1052 2.90 -24.14 4.11
C HIS A 1052 1.54 -24.06 3.38
N ASN A 1053 0.41 -24.01 4.11
CA ASN A 1053 -0.96 -23.89 3.57
C ASN A 1053 -1.40 -22.45 3.20
N SER A 1054 -2.46 -22.33 2.41
CA SER A 1054 -3.11 -21.05 2.04
C SER A 1054 -4.00 -20.41 3.12
N ILE A 1055 -4.18 -19.08 3.05
CA ILE A 1055 -4.88 -18.25 4.05
C ILE A 1055 -6.42 -18.34 4.02
N GLU A 1056 -7.03 -18.59 2.87
CA GLU A 1056 -8.48 -18.43 2.59
C GLU A 1056 -9.44 -19.22 3.51
N GLN A 1057 -8.90 -19.98 4.46
CA GLN A 1057 -9.55 -21.03 5.23
C GLN A 1057 -10.55 -20.49 6.26
N ASP A 1058 -10.28 -19.32 6.86
CA ASP A 1058 -11.04 -18.80 8.01
C ASP A 1058 -12.33 -18.01 7.65
N ALA A 1059 -12.47 -17.56 6.40
CA ALA A 1059 -13.64 -16.81 5.94
C ALA A 1059 -14.82 -17.73 5.56
N ASP A 1060 -16.03 -17.38 5.96
CA ASP A 1060 -17.25 -18.15 5.65
C ASP A 1060 -17.86 -17.73 4.31
N LEU A 1061 -17.73 -16.45 3.97
CA LEU A 1061 -18.16 -15.87 2.70
C LEU A 1061 -17.01 -15.03 2.11
N VAL A 1062 -16.75 -15.19 0.81
CA VAL A 1062 -15.81 -14.32 0.10
C VAL A 1062 -16.50 -13.72 -1.12
N ILE A 1063 -16.56 -12.40 -1.14
CA ILE A 1063 -17.16 -11.58 -2.18
C ILE A 1063 -16.05 -10.86 -2.93
N MET A 1064 -16.09 -10.91 -4.26
CA MET A 1064 -15.18 -10.19 -5.12
C MET A 1064 -15.93 -9.20 -6.00
N LEU A 1065 -15.38 -8.01 -6.15
CA LEU A 1065 -15.95 -6.97 -6.99
C LEU A 1065 -15.25 -6.94 -8.33
N TYR A 1066 -16.05 -6.97 -9.40
CA TYR A 1066 -15.58 -6.85 -10.77
C TYR A 1066 -16.44 -5.85 -11.52
N ARG A 1067 -15.84 -5.09 -12.43
CA ARG A 1067 -16.53 -4.14 -13.29
C ARG A 1067 -15.95 -4.31 -14.68
N ASP A 1068 -16.75 -4.81 -15.61
CA ASP A 1068 -16.28 -5.06 -16.96
C ASP A 1068 -15.97 -3.73 -17.68
N ASP A 1069 -16.81 -2.72 -17.46
CA ASP A 1069 -16.64 -1.36 -18.01
C ASP A 1069 -15.35 -0.64 -17.57
N TYR A 1070 -14.73 -1.12 -16.50
CA TYR A 1070 -13.42 -0.64 -16.08
C TYR A 1070 -12.29 -1.17 -16.96
N TYR A 1071 -12.37 -2.43 -17.39
CA TYR A 1071 -11.35 -3.10 -18.21
C TYR A 1071 -11.64 -3.01 -19.72
N ASN A 1072 -12.92 -2.89 -20.09
CA ASN A 1072 -13.44 -2.90 -21.45
C ASN A 1072 -14.35 -1.66 -21.65
N PRO A 1073 -13.82 -0.53 -22.16
CA PRO A 1073 -14.58 0.72 -22.29
C PRO A 1073 -15.82 0.64 -23.20
N ASP A 1074 -15.82 -0.28 -24.17
CA ASP A 1074 -16.92 -0.54 -25.11
C ASP A 1074 -17.89 -1.63 -24.62
N SER A 1075 -17.80 -2.03 -23.35
CA SER A 1075 -18.65 -3.06 -22.78
C SER A 1075 -20.14 -2.68 -22.85
N PRO A 1076 -21.03 -3.59 -23.29
CA PRO A 1076 -22.47 -3.38 -23.23
C PRO A 1076 -22.99 -3.26 -21.78
N ASP A 1077 -22.19 -3.70 -20.80
CA ASP A 1077 -22.51 -3.72 -19.36
C ASP A 1077 -22.01 -2.44 -18.64
N ARG A 1078 -22.00 -1.28 -19.31
CA ARG A 1078 -21.51 -0.01 -18.73
C ARG A 1078 -22.32 0.40 -17.49
N GLY A 1079 -21.61 0.74 -16.41
CA GLY A 1079 -22.23 1.06 -15.12
C GLY A 1079 -22.72 -0.16 -14.33
N ILE A 1080 -22.48 -1.39 -14.82
CA ILE A 1080 -22.80 -2.61 -14.09
C ILE A 1080 -21.56 -3.07 -13.31
N ALA A 1081 -21.72 -3.29 -12.01
CA ALA A 1081 -20.76 -3.93 -11.15
C ALA A 1081 -21.20 -5.36 -10.82
N GLU A 1082 -20.30 -6.30 -11.05
CA GLU A 1082 -20.46 -7.69 -10.69
C GLU A 1082 -19.94 -7.94 -9.28
N VAL A 1083 -20.83 -8.47 -8.44
CA VAL A 1083 -20.54 -8.96 -7.10
C VAL A 1083 -20.45 -10.47 -7.19
N ILE A 1084 -19.23 -10.99 -7.22
CA ILE A 1084 -18.92 -12.42 -7.39
C ILE A 1084 -18.79 -13.04 -6.01
N VAL A 1085 -19.74 -13.89 -5.61
CA VAL A 1085 -19.60 -14.71 -4.40
C VAL A 1085 -18.71 -15.90 -4.76
N ALA A 1086 -17.43 -15.76 -4.49
CA ALA A 1086 -16.39 -16.71 -4.87
C ALA A 1086 -16.30 -17.91 -3.91
N LYS A 1087 -16.65 -17.71 -2.63
CA LYS A 1087 -16.75 -18.77 -1.61
C LYS A 1087 -17.98 -18.51 -0.75
N HIS A 1088 -18.75 -19.55 -0.46
CA HIS A 1088 -19.85 -19.53 0.48
C HIS A 1088 -19.91 -20.87 1.20
N ARG A 1089 -19.75 -20.88 2.53
CA ARG A 1089 -19.67 -22.12 3.31
C ARG A 1089 -21.00 -22.89 3.39
N ASN A 1090 -22.11 -22.16 3.42
CA ASN A 1090 -23.44 -22.68 3.74
C ASN A 1090 -24.46 -22.44 2.62
N GLY A 1091 -24.02 -22.06 1.41
CA GLY A 1091 -24.93 -21.74 0.30
C GLY A 1091 -24.22 -21.63 -1.05
N PRO A 1092 -24.93 -21.17 -2.09
CA PRO A 1092 -24.43 -21.17 -3.47
C PRO A 1092 -23.37 -20.09 -3.72
N THR A 1093 -22.47 -20.36 -4.68
CA THR A 1093 -21.53 -19.40 -5.29
C THR A 1093 -22.02 -18.98 -6.68
N GLY A 1094 -21.49 -17.88 -7.23
CA GLY A 1094 -22.05 -17.26 -8.43
C GLY A 1094 -21.85 -15.74 -8.50
N THR A 1095 -22.52 -15.07 -9.44
CA THR A 1095 -22.33 -13.64 -9.71
C THR A 1095 -23.66 -12.91 -9.70
N VAL A 1096 -23.71 -11.81 -8.95
CA VAL A 1096 -24.83 -10.87 -8.89
C VAL A 1096 -24.43 -9.59 -9.62
N LYS A 1097 -25.34 -9.00 -10.40
CA LYS A 1097 -25.10 -7.73 -11.10
C LYS A 1097 -25.81 -6.61 -10.34
N LEU A 1098 -25.09 -5.53 -10.05
CA LEU A 1098 -25.60 -4.30 -9.43
C LEU A 1098 -25.32 -3.11 -10.36
N LEU A 1099 -26.13 -2.06 -10.26
CA LEU A 1099 -25.85 -0.79 -10.91
C LEU A 1099 -24.91 0.04 -10.03
N PHE A 1100 -23.77 0.47 -10.55
CA PHE A 1100 -22.88 1.40 -9.88
C PHE A 1100 -23.05 2.81 -10.43
N ASP A 1101 -23.43 3.74 -9.57
CA ASP A 1101 -23.62 5.14 -9.89
C ASP A 1101 -22.37 5.94 -9.47
N PRO A 1102 -21.47 6.30 -10.42
CA PRO A 1102 -20.20 6.92 -10.09
C PRO A 1102 -20.35 8.33 -9.50
N GLN A 1103 -21.42 9.05 -9.82
CA GLN A 1103 -21.67 10.43 -9.37
C GLN A 1103 -21.88 10.50 -7.85
N PHE A 1104 -22.55 9.50 -7.30
CA PHE A 1104 -22.84 9.42 -5.86
C PHE A 1104 -22.00 8.35 -5.15
N THR A 1105 -21.11 7.68 -5.89
CA THR A 1105 -20.35 6.52 -5.41
C THR A 1105 -21.23 5.46 -4.74
N LYS A 1106 -22.41 5.22 -5.34
CA LYS A 1106 -23.50 4.42 -4.75
C LYS A 1106 -23.77 3.18 -5.58
N PHE A 1107 -23.97 2.04 -4.94
CA PHE A 1107 -24.47 0.83 -5.59
C PHE A 1107 -25.99 0.78 -5.45
N LYS A 1108 -26.67 0.35 -6.51
CA LYS A 1108 -28.12 0.25 -6.60
C LYS A 1108 -28.48 -1.12 -7.17
N ASN A 1109 -29.67 -1.59 -6.82
CA ASN A 1109 -30.22 -2.76 -7.49
C ASN A 1109 -30.51 -2.46 -8.96
N LEU A 1110 -30.41 -3.47 -9.84
CA LEU A 1110 -30.91 -3.35 -11.22
C LEU A 1110 -32.45 -3.28 -11.22
N ALA A 1111 -33.08 -2.80 -12.28
CA ALA A 1111 -34.54 -2.89 -12.40
C ALA A 1111 -34.91 -4.25 -12.99
N ARG A 1112 -35.85 -4.99 -12.40
CA ARG A 1112 -36.40 -6.20 -13.05
C ARG A 1112 -37.27 -5.76 -14.24
N PRO A 1113 -37.22 -6.44 -15.40
CA PRO A 1113 -38.03 -6.08 -16.58
C PRO A 1113 -39.56 -6.14 -16.41
N ASN A 1114 -40.09 -6.46 -15.22
CA ASN A 1114 -41.53 -6.60 -14.97
C ASN A 1114 -41.92 -6.05 -13.59
N ASN A 1115 -42.02 -4.72 -13.46
CA ASN A 1115 -42.91 -4.06 -12.51
C ASN A 1115 -43.19 -2.65 -13.06
N TYR A 1116 -44.10 -2.60 -14.03
CA TYR A 1116 -44.84 -1.40 -14.43
C TYR A 1116 -46.09 -1.28 -13.58
#